data_AF-A0A2V9UKV9-F1
#
_entry.id   AF-A0A2V9UKV9-F1
#
_cell.length_a   1.000
_cell.length_b   1.000
_cell.length_c   1.000
_cell.angle_alpha   90.00
_cell.angle_beta   90.00
_cell.angle_gamma   90.00
#
_symmetry.space_group_name_H-M   'P 1'
#
loop_
_entity.id
_entity.type
_entity.pdbx_description
1 polymer ?
#
loop_
_entity_poly.entity_id
_entity_poly.type
_entity_poly.pdbx_seq_one_letter_code
_entity_poly.pdbx_strand_id
1 'polypeptide(L)'
;MPLPIYRLRRWLLATAVLFTVVVVGMYFYARMRVRNGLKEVPNKIGYDIKQTAQGFQFSKSDGGRTLFTIQATDLKQFKLNGRAELHNVSIVLYGKDSSRFDQISGEDFAYDPKSGDITANGEVQIDLEANPTGLTGPDQAMPKELKNPIHLKTRDLVFNRETGNAWTNARVEFRTPQASGSAVGVQYAGKAHMLTLASQIHVQLAGPDAAVIDAASAVVINELRQIVVEDPRVERGTDTLQAERATFFLGQDNNVERALAAGDVTAETRIEEARPTARSAGRSNAARSGISSRNAAGPEQTSKVHARADVAELMLAHNEPQSAVLRGNVQVERSGVQPLEARAGRLILDFVGRKKLDKVRADEGVRLIQQTSQGNASANGPPPQDFELTAPAIDFLLANGRILDRAVTSGAAQITVFPAKSSQSNKPHAQLQRTVVTAGKFEAKFDRTSDGRSHLAALHGAPDAKIVSINPGEPDRISTSHAVEAAFLPQGGIESITQTDNVTYTDNQSPEKRTQAWADRARYAPADQTIVLSGNPQVTAGGMSATAQTIRINRATGDAFAEGDVKSTYSELKEQPNGALLASASPIHVTARQMSVRSNPGIAVYNGNARLWQDASVIQAPSIQFDRDRRSVTAQGTPGHAVLTILVEPKKMLETRVHEPPNRRGKARKTVLSPSPAPNSLTPTRSERRTTRVAWSSKVQTSQPQPRPSMRFSSLAAKRLISNQLRVRASWIEWSCRVT
;
A
#
# COMPACT_ATOMS: atom_id res chain seq x y z
N MET A 1 -59.39 49.41 -31.15
CA MET A 1 -58.87 48.93 -32.45
C MET A 1 -59.39 47.52 -32.66
N PRO A 2 -60.34 47.28 -33.59
CA PRO A 2 -61.03 46.01 -33.73
C PRO A 2 -60.20 45.00 -34.56
N LEU A 3 -59.95 43.82 -34.00
CA LEU A 3 -59.33 42.71 -34.73
C LEU A 3 -60.33 42.12 -35.73
N PRO A 4 -59.91 41.79 -36.97
CA PRO A 4 -60.81 41.39 -38.04
C PRO A 4 -61.42 40.00 -37.79
N ILE A 5 -62.75 39.97 -37.70
CA ILE A 5 -63.64 38.84 -37.38
C ILE A 5 -63.43 37.59 -38.28
N TYR A 6 -62.75 37.73 -39.41
CA TYR A 6 -62.45 36.62 -40.33
C TYR A 6 -61.38 35.65 -39.79
N ARG A 7 -60.37 36.13 -39.04
CA ARG A 7 -59.34 35.24 -38.46
C ARG A 7 -59.87 34.47 -37.24
N LEU A 8 -60.73 35.10 -36.42
CA LEU A 8 -61.32 34.45 -35.25
C LEU A 8 -62.28 33.30 -35.63
N ARG A 9 -63.07 33.48 -36.71
CA ARG A 9 -63.98 32.44 -37.22
C ARG A 9 -63.22 31.23 -37.79
N ARG A 10 -62.05 31.45 -38.39
CA ARG A 10 -61.19 30.39 -38.94
C ARG A 10 -60.46 29.60 -37.86
N TRP A 11 -60.05 30.26 -36.77
CA TRP A 11 -59.49 29.61 -35.59
C TRP A 11 -60.55 28.86 -34.76
N LEU A 12 -61.77 29.39 -34.63
CA LEU A 12 -62.90 28.70 -33.98
C LEU A 12 -63.36 27.45 -34.73
N LEU A 13 -63.34 27.50 -36.07
CA LEU A 13 -63.71 26.33 -36.89
C LEU A 13 -62.60 25.27 -36.86
N ALA A 14 -61.33 25.68 -36.81
CA ALA A 14 -60.20 24.77 -36.63
C ALA A 14 -60.21 24.10 -35.24
N THR A 15 -60.51 24.84 -34.17
CA THR A 15 -60.63 24.26 -32.82
C THR A 15 -61.86 23.37 -32.67
N ALA A 16 -62.99 23.70 -33.29
CA ALA A 16 -64.18 22.84 -33.29
C ALA A 16 -63.93 21.51 -34.04
N VAL A 17 -63.25 21.54 -35.19
CA VAL A 17 -62.88 20.33 -35.93
C VAL A 17 -61.86 19.49 -35.15
N LEU A 18 -60.85 20.13 -34.55
CA LEU A 18 -59.87 19.44 -33.69
C LEU A 18 -60.56 18.79 -32.49
N PHE A 19 -61.49 19.48 -31.85
CA PHE A 19 -62.25 18.93 -30.72
C PHE A 19 -63.12 17.75 -31.15
N THR A 20 -63.73 17.82 -32.34
CA THR A 20 -64.53 16.71 -32.89
C THR A 20 -63.64 15.50 -33.22
N VAL A 21 -62.44 15.71 -33.77
CA VAL A 21 -61.47 14.63 -34.05
C VAL A 21 -60.92 14.03 -32.75
N VAL A 22 -60.69 14.83 -31.71
CA VAL A 22 -60.28 14.34 -30.38
C VAL A 22 -61.41 13.58 -29.71
N VAL A 23 -62.67 14.04 -29.79
CA VAL A 23 -63.82 13.33 -29.22
C VAL A 23 -64.10 12.03 -29.99
N VAL A 24 -63.99 12.02 -31.33
CA VAL A 24 -64.12 10.79 -32.13
C VAL A 24 -62.95 9.85 -31.89
N GLY A 25 -61.72 10.37 -31.80
CA GLY A 25 -60.52 9.59 -31.48
C GLY A 25 -60.55 9.02 -30.06
N MET A 26 -61.05 9.78 -29.10
CA MET A 26 -61.23 9.35 -27.72
C MET A 26 -62.44 8.41 -27.58
N TYR A 27 -63.49 8.59 -28.38
CA TYR A 27 -64.62 7.65 -28.49
C TYR A 27 -64.20 6.34 -29.16
N PHE A 28 -63.32 6.38 -30.17
CA PHE A 28 -62.79 5.18 -30.83
C PHE A 28 -61.73 4.49 -29.96
N TYR A 29 -60.86 5.24 -29.28
CA TYR A 29 -59.91 4.72 -28.28
C TYR A 29 -60.65 4.13 -27.08
N ALA A 30 -61.71 4.79 -26.58
CA ALA A 30 -62.59 4.25 -25.56
C ALA A 30 -63.36 3.03 -26.09
N ARG A 31 -63.88 3.02 -27.33
CA ARG A 31 -64.60 1.88 -27.91
C ARG A 31 -63.69 0.69 -28.22
N MET A 32 -62.41 0.93 -28.48
CA MET A 32 -61.39 -0.10 -28.68
C MET A 32 -60.87 -0.62 -27.32
N ARG A 33 -60.81 0.23 -26.28
CA ARG A 33 -60.47 -0.16 -24.90
C ARG A 33 -61.64 -0.80 -24.14
N VAL A 34 -62.88 -0.43 -24.43
CA VAL A 34 -64.14 -1.03 -23.94
C VAL A 34 -64.42 -2.37 -24.62
N ARG A 35 -63.71 -2.72 -25.69
CA ARG A 35 -63.64 -4.12 -26.17
C ARG A 35 -62.71 -5.00 -25.32
N ASN A 36 -61.79 -4.42 -24.54
CA ASN A 36 -60.81 -5.15 -23.72
C ASN A 36 -60.93 -4.90 -22.20
N GLY A 37 -61.96 -4.21 -21.72
CA GLY A 37 -62.22 -4.06 -20.29
C GLY A 37 -63.68 -3.64 -20.04
N LEU A 38 -64.36 -4.40 -19.19
CA LEU A 38 -65.78 -4.30 -18.75
C LEU A 38 -66.82 -5.07 -19.58
N LYS A 39 -66.88 -6.38 -19.32
CA LYS A 39 -68.13 -7.03 -18.95
C LYS A 39 -67.99 -7.62 -17.55
N GLU A 40 -68.34 -6.84 -16.54
CA GLU A 40 -68.91 -7.37 -15.31
C GLU A 40 -70.33 -6.79 -15.18
N VAL A 41 -71.32 -7.62 -15.54
CA VAL A 41 -72.70 -7.56 -15.06
C VAL A 41 -73.14 -9.03 -14.89
N PRO A 42 -73.81 -9.39 -13.79
CA PRO A 42 -74.04 -10.78 -13.42
C PRO A 42 -75.16 -11.39 -14.26
N ASN A 43 -74.83 -12.44 -15.00
CA ASN A 43 -75.64 -13.64 -15.26
C ASN A 43 -75.08 -14.38 -16.48
N LYS A 44 -74.44 -15.53 -16.22
CA LYS A 44 -74.73 -16.82 -16.85
C LYS A 44 -73.88 -17.88 -16.14
N ILE A 45 -74.46 -18.40 -15.07
CA ILE A 45 -74.16 -19.74 -14.59
C ILE A 45 -74.44 -20.69 -15.76
N GLY A 46 -73.44 -21.49 -16.13
CA GLY A 46 -73.54 -22.54 -17.13
C GLY A 46 -72.98 -22.15 -18.49
N TYR A 47 -72.25 -23.07 -19.10
CA TYR A 47 -71.55 -23.00 -20.41
C TYR A 47 -70.12 -22.44 -20.41
N ASP A 48 -69.18 -23.12 -19.74
CA ASP A 48 -67.98 -23.69 -20.42
C ASP A 48 -67.00 -24.47 -19.52
N ILE A 49 -67.41 -24.91 -18.34
CA ILE A 49 -66.58 -25.76 -17.49
C ILE A 49 -66.64 -27.21 -18.02
N LYS A 50 -65.48 -27.80 -18.34
CA LYS A 50 -65.32 -29.19 -18.76
C LYS A 50 -65.42 -30.13 -17.58
N GLN A 51 -64.78 -29.74 -16.48
CA GLN A 51 -64.66 -30.53 -15.27
C GLN A 51 -64.45 -29.58 -14.09
N THR A 52 -65.26 -29.75 -13.04
CA THR A 52 -64.99 -29.22 -11.71
C THR A 52 -64.75 -30.43 -10.80
N ALA A 53 -63.68 -30.41 -10.01
CA ALA A 53 -63.39 -31.46 -9.04
C ALA A 53 -63.00 -30.85 -7.70
N GLN A 54 -63.53 -31.43 -6.61
CA GLN A 54 -63.11 -31.14 -5.25
C GLN A 54 -62.11 -32.21 -4.79
N GLY A 55 -61.02 -31.81 -4.15
CA GLY A 55 -59.94 -32.71 -3.75
C GLY A 55 -59.14 -33.26 -4.94
N PHE A 56 -58.63 -32.38 -5.79
CA PHE A 56 -57.83 -32.76 -6.94
C PHE A 56 -56.44 -33.24 -6.51
N GLN A 57 -56.06 -34.44 -6.95
CA GLN A 57 -54.72 -34.96 -6.78
C GLN A 57 -54.20 -35.54 -8.11
N PHE A 58 -52.99 -35.15 -8.47
CA PHE A 58 -52.31 -35.63 -9.68
C PHE A 58 -50.86 -35.92 -9.38
N SER A 59 -50.39 -37.11 -9.71
CA SER A 59 -48.98 -37.50 -9.57
C SER A 59 -48.44 -37.96 -10.92
N LYS A 60 -47.20 -37.57 -11.23
CA LYS A 60 -46.49 -38.05 -12.41
C LYS A 60 -45.29 -38.87 -11.99
N SER A 61 -45.16 -40.06 -12.56
CA SER A 61 -44.05 -40.97 -12.31
C SER A 61 -43.26 -41.23 -13.59
N ASP A 62 -41.96 -41.46 -13.45
CA ASP A 62 -41.05 -41.86 -14.52
C ASP A 62 -40.10 -42.93 -13.96
N GLY A 63 -39.81 -43.97 -14.75
CA GLY A 63 -38.95 -45.08 -14.31
C GLY A 63 -39.38 -45.80 -13.03
N GLY A 64 -40.67 -45.79 -12.69
CA GLY A 64 -41.21 -46.41 -11.46
C GLY A 64 -41.05 -45.55 -10.19
N ARG A 65 -40.64 -44.28 -10.33
CA ARG A 65 -40.56 -43.32 -9.23
C ARG A 65 -41.42 -42.10 -9.50
N THR A 66 -42.01 -41.55 -8.46
CA THR A 66 -42.83 -40.35 -8.55
C THR A 66 -41.94 -39.13 -8.68
N LEU A 67 -42.12 -38.34 -9.74
CA LEU A 67 -41.37 -37.10 -9.96
C LEU A 67 -42.02 -35.94 -9.22
N PHE A 68 -43.35 -35.83 -9.24
CA PHE A 68 -44.07 -34.82 -8.49
C PHE A 68 -45.50 -35.24 -8.18
N THR A 69 -46.07 -34.63 -7.14
CA THR A 69 -47.48 -34.72 -6.77
C THR A 69 -48.05 -33.33 -6.61
N ILE A 70 -49.20 -33.07 -7.22
CA ILE A 70 -49.98 -31.83 -7.12
C ILE A 70 -51.27 -32.18 -6.37
N GLN A 71 -51.58 -31.42 -5.34
CA GLN A 71 -52.81 -31.47 -4.57
C GLN A 71 -53.47 -30.09 -4.60
N ALA A 72 -54.79 -30.04 -4.77
CA ALA A 72 -55.57 -28.81 -4.74
C ALA A 72 -56.97 -29.06 -4.19
N THR A 73 -57.54 -28.09 -3.48
CA THR A 73 -58.90 -28.21 -2.94
C THR A 73 -59.93 -28.19 -4.06
N ASP A 74 -59.75 -27.34 -5.07
CA ASP A 74 -60.65 -27.23 -6.21
C ASP A 74 -59.88 -27.14 -7.53
N LEU A 75 -60.40 -27.81 -8.56
CA LEU A 75 -59.96 -27.68 -9.95
C LEU A 75 -61.15 -27.20 -10.81
N LYS A 76 -60.92 -26.19 -11.64
CA LYS A 76 -61.82 -25.75 -12.71
C LYS A 76 -61.11 -25.84 -14.05
N GLN A 77 -61.56 -26.72 -14.95
CA GLN A 77 -61.03 -26.82 -16.30
C GLN A 77 -62.04 -26.28 -17.33
N PHE A 78 -61.59 -25.41 -18.24
CA PHE A 78 -62.45 -24.77 -19.24
C PHE A 78 -62.42 -25.51 -20.59
N LYS A 79 -63.58 -25.71 -21.22
CA LYS A 79 -63.73 -26.43 -22.51
C LYS A 79 -63.15 -25.66 -23.69
N LEU A 80 -63.25 -24.32 -23.71
CA LEU A 80 -62.94 -23.49 -24.88
C LEU A 80 -61.43 -23.39 -25.22
N ASN A 81 -60.57 -23.53 -24.20
CA ASN A 81 -59.13 -23.28 -24.33
C ASN A 81 -58.26 -24.27 -23.54
N GLY A 82 -58.86 -25.23 -22.84
CA GLY A 82 -58.15 -26.22 -22.03
C GLY A 82 -57.45 -25.64 -20.80
N ARG A 83 -57.68 -24.35 -20.48
CA ARG A 83 -57.12 -23.72 -19.29
C ARG A 83 -57.64 -24.39 -18.04
N ALA A 84 -56.78 -24.48 -17.04
CA ALA A 84 -57.12 -25.04 -15.73
C ALA A 84 -56.78 -24.03 -14.64
N GLU A 85 -57.67 -23.89 -13.68
CA GLU A 85 -57.48 -23.10 -12.46
C GLU A 85 -57.54 -24.05 -11.27
N LEU A 86 -56.55 -23.97 -10.39
CA LEU A 86 -56.46 -24.75 -9.17
C LEU A 86 -56.44 -23.80 -7.97
N HIS A 87 -57.18 -24.16 -6.92
CA HIS A 87 -57.25 -23.41 -5.67
C HIS A 87 -56.65 -24.20 -4.50
N ASN A 88 -55.95 -23.51 -3.59
CA ASN A 88 -55.21 -24.05 -2.44
C ASN A 88 -54.26 -25.18 -2.84
N VAL A 89 -53.28 -24.84 -3.67
CA VAL A 89 -52.38 -25.80 -4.30
C VAL A 89 -51.19 -26.11 -3.41
N SER A 90 -50.89 -27.40 -3.26
CA SER A 90 -49.66 -27.92 -2.70
C SER A 90 -49.00 -28.86 -3.71
N ILE A 91 -47.74 -28.59 -4.05
CA ILE A 91 -46.94 -29.38 -4.97
C ILE A 91 -45.76 -29.92 -4.20
N VAL A 92 -45.55 -31.24 -4.27
CA VAL A 92 -44.34 -31.89 -3.77
C VAL A 92 -43.55 -32.38 -4.95
N LEU A 93 -42.31 -31.92 -5.08
CA LEU A 93 -41.36 -32.32 -6.10
C LEU A 93 -40.34 -33.28 -5.49
N TYR A 94 -40.21 -34.44 -6.09
CA TYR A 94 -39.26 -35.46 -5.70
C TYR A 94 -38.10 -35.43 -6.71
N GLY A 95 -36.86 -35.37 -6.22
CA GLY A 95 -35.68 -35.44 -7.09
C GLY A 95 -35.73 -36.68 -8.00
N LYS A 96 -35.12 -36.63 -9.20
CA LYS A 96 -35.14 -37.77 -10.15
C LYS A 96 -34.62 -39.09 -9.54
N ASP A 97 -33.75 -38.98 -8.57
CA ASP A 97 -33.13 -40.06 -7.79
C ASP A 97 -33.67 -40.16 -6.35
N SER A 98 -34.74 -39.42 -6.03
CA SER A 98 -35.32 -39.28 -4.67
C SER A 98 -34.39 -38.60 -3.66
N SER A 99 -33.29 -37.96 -4.09
CA SER A 99 -32.36 -37.23 -3.22
C SER A 99 -32.85 -35.84 -2.79
N ARG A 100 -34.04 -35.41 -3.25
CA ARG A 100 -34.64 -34.11 -2.96
C ARG A 100 -36.12 -34.24 -2.64
N PHE A 101 -36.59 -33.34 -1.79
CA PHE A 101 -37.99 -33.19 -1.40
C PHE A 101 -38.29 -31.69 -1.35
N ASP A 102 -38.82 -31.13 -2.43
CA ASP A 102 -39.17 -29.70 -2.47
C ASP A 102 -40.69 -29.54 -2.35
N GLN A 103 -41.14 -28.54 -1.61
CA GLN A 103 -42.56 -28.23 -1.43
C GLN A 103 -42.86 -26.84 -1.99
N ILE A 104 -43.93 -26.72 -2.76
CA ILE A 104 -44.43 -25.44 -3.28
C ILE A 104 -45.89 -25.32 -2.90
N SER A 105 -46.29 -24.21 -2.28
CA SER A 105 -47.68 -23.96 -1.94
C SER A 105 -48.11 -22.56 -2.33
N GLY A 106 -49.37 -22.41 -2.74
CA GLY A 106 -49.97 -21.11 -2.98
C GLY A 106 -51.48 -21.21 -3.19
N GLU A 107 -52.14 -20.06 -3.23
CA GLU A 107 -53.60 -19.98 -3.25
C GLU A 107 -54.17 -20.34 -4.62
N ASP A 108 -53.77 -19.62 -5.67
CA ASP A 108 -54.38 -19.78 -7.00
C ASP A 108 -53.33 -20.07 -8.07
N PHE A 109 -53.51 -21.15 -8.82
CA PHE A 109 -52.65 -21.49 -9.96
C PHE A 109 -53.47 -21.58 -11.23
N ALA A 110 -53.04 -20.87 -12.27
CA ALA A 110 -53.61 -20.93 -13.60
C ALA A 110 -52.63 -21.60 -14.57
N TYR A 111 -53.10 -22.60 -15.31
CA TYR A 111 -52.34 -23.28 -16.37
C TYR A 111 -52.88 -22.92 -17.75
N ASP A 112 -52.00 -22.39 -18.62
CA ASP A 112 -52.30 -22.20 -20.04
C ASP A 112 -51.63 -23.31 -20.88
N PRO A 113 -52.40 -24.25 -21.45
CA PRO A 113 -51.84 -25.34 -22.24
C PRO A 113 -51.24 -24.89 -23.57
N LYS A 114 -51.54 -23.67 -24.07
CA LYS A 114 -51.00 -23.18 -25.34
C LYS A 114 -49.56 -22.68 -25.21
N SER A 115 -49.25 -21.97 -24.13
CA SER A 115 -47.89 -21.49 -23.86
C SER A 115 -47.09 -22.45 -22.97
N GLY A 116 -47.78 -23.31 -22.22
CA GLY A 116 -47.16 -24.18 -21.22
C GLY A 116 -46.85 -23.45 -19.90
N ASP A 117 -47.35 -22.22 -19.74
CA ASP A 117 -47.15 -21.41 -18.53
C ASP A 117 -48.10 -21.83 -17.41
N ILE A 118 -47.54 -21.87 -16.21
CA ILE A 118 -48.22 -22.04 -14.93
C ILE A 118 -47.97 -20.75 -14.16
N THR A 119 -49.03 -19.98 -13.92
CA THR A 119 -48.97 -18.72 -13.18
C THR A 119 -49.60 -18.92 -11.81
N ALA A 120 -48.84 -18.66 -10.76
CA ALA A 120 -49.37 -18.57 -9.41
C ALA A 120 -49.82 -17.12 -9.14
N ASN A 121 -51.12 -16.93 -9.01
CA ASN A 121 -51.69 -15.63 -8.66
C ASN A 121 -51.73 -15.51 -7.13
N GLY A 122 -51.14 -14.46 -6.58
CA GLY A 122 -51.03 -14.29 -5.14
C GLY A 122 -49.78 -14.92 -4.54
N GLU A 123 -49.80 -15.19 -3.24
CA GLU A 123 -48.61 -15.63 -2.48
C GLU A 123 -48.21 -17.07 -2.83
N VAL A 124 -46.90 -17.27 -3.00
CA VAL A 124 -46.26 -18.58 -3.19
C VAL A 124 -45.15 -18.75 -2.18
N GLN A 125 -45.16 -19.90 -1.52
CA GLN A 125 -44.09 -20.36 -0.63
C GLN A 125 -43.43 -21.58 -1.26
N ILE A 126 -42.10 -21.61 -1.23
CA ILE A 126 -41.28 -22.69 -1.79
C ILE A 126 -40.26 -23.08 -0.74
N ASP A 127 -40.27 -24.35 -0.35
CA ASP A 127 -39.29 -24.95 0.54
C ASP A 127 -38.45 -25.93 -0.26
N LEU A 128 -37.16 -25.63 -0.42
CA LEU A 128 -36.21 -26.50 -1.13
C LEU A 128 -35.40 -27.30 -0.11
N GLU A 129 -35.36 -28.62 -0.29
CA GLU A 129 -34.70 -29.50 0.67
C GLU A 129 -34.00 -30.70 0.01
N ALA A 130 -32.79 -30.97 0.50
CA ALA A 130 -32.08 -32.21 0.20
C ALA A 130 -32.63 -33.34 1.09
N ASN A 131 -33.01 -34.45 0.48
CA ASN A 131 -33.54 -35.64 1.15
C ASN A 131 -32.62 -36.85 0.90
N PRO A 132 -31.41 -36.90 1.51
CA PRO A 132 -30.48 -38.01 1.29
C PRO A 132 -31.02 -39.36 1.80
N THR A 133 -31.89 -39.36 2.82
CA THR A 133 -32.57 -40.56 3.32
C THR A 133 -33.60 -41.11 2.32
N GLY A 134 -34.09 -40.27 1.41
CA GLY A 134 -34.95 -40.66 0.28
C GLY A 134 -34.28 -41.61 -0.72
N LEU A 135 -32.95 -41.71 -0.74
CA LEU A 135 -32.22 -42.72 -1.52
C LEU A 135 -32.40 -44.15 -1.00
N THR A 136 -32.71 -44.30 0.29
CA THR A 136 -32.82 -45.59 1.01
C THR A 136 -34.22 -45.88 1.54
N GLY A 137 -35.13 -44.90 1.46
CA GLY A 137 -36.51 -44.99 1.93
C GLY A 137 -37.51 -45.36 0.84
N PRO A 138 -38.78 -45.63 1.21
CA PRO A 138 -39.85 -45.85 0.25
C PRO A 138 -40.12 -44.59 -0.61
N ASP A 139 -40.55 -44.79 -1.87
CA ASP A 139 -40.92 -43.70 -2.78
C ASP A 139 -42.03 -42.82 -2.17
N GLN A 140 -41.95 -41.51 -2.36
CA GLN A 140 -42.84 -40.49 -1.78
C GLN A 140 -42.82 -40.36 -0.23
N ALA A 141 -41.91 -41.01 0.49
CA ALA A 141 -41.84 -40.87 1.94
C ALA A 141 -41.46 -39.45 2.36
N MET A 142 -42.26 -38.84 3.24
CA MET A 142 -41.92 -37.57 3.87
C MET A 142 -40.67 -37.75 4.76
N PRO A 143 -39.70 -36.83 4.71
CA PRO A 143 -38.56 -36.83 5.63
C PRO A 143 -39.04 -36.81 7.09
N LYS A 144 -38.47 -37.67 7.94
CA LYS A 144 -38.82 -37.72 9.38
C LYS A 144 -38.34 -36.49 10.15
N GLU A 145 -37.31 -35.82 9.65
CA GLU A 145 -36.80 -34.54 10.15
C GLU A 145 -36.41 -33.71 8.93
N LEU A 146 -36.93 -32.49 8.85
CA LEU A 146 -36.51 -31.53 7.84
C LEU A 146 -35.20 -30.87 8.30
N LYS A 147 -34.10 -31.08 7.58
CA LYS A 147 -32.81 -30.47 7.92
C LYS A 147 -32.64 -29.18 7.12
N ASN A 148 -32.96 -28.07 7.77
CA ASN A 148 -32.56 -26.72 7.33
C ASN A 148 -33.01 -26.34 5.90
N PRO A 149 -34.32 -26.38 5.59
CA PRO A 149 -34.82 -26.05 4.25
C PRO A 149 -34.51 -24.61 3.84
N ILE A 150 -34.33 -24.40 2.53
CA ILE A 150 -34.28 -23.06 1.94
C ILE A 150 -35.71 -22.61 1.72
N HIS A 151 -36.15 -21.60 2.48
CA HIS A 151 -37.48 -21.04 2.35
C HIS A 151 -37.45 -19.86 1.36
N LEU A 152 -38.34 -19.86 0.38
CA LEU A 152 -38.58 -18.74 -0.53
C LEU A 152 -40.04 -18.32 -0.45
N LYS A 153 -40.29 -17.02 -0.43
CA LYS A 153 -41.62 -16.43 -0.44
C LYS A 153 -41.70 -15.37 -1.53
N THR A 154 -42.71 -15.45 -2.38
CA THR A 154 -42.94 -14.47 -3.45
C THR A 154 -44.41 -14.42 -3.86
N ARG A 155 -44.70 -13.71 -4.94
CA ARG A 155 -46.01 -13.65 -5.60
C ARG A 155 -45.86 -13.59 -7.10
N ASP A 156 -46.95 -13.86 -7.81
CA ASP A 156 -47.04 -13.69 -9.26
C ASP A 156 -45.95 -14.48 -10.02
N LEU A 157 -45.62 -15.66 -9.51
CA LEU A 157 -44.59 -16.54 -10.07
C LEU A 157 -45.13 -17.23 -11.33
N VAL A 158 -44.39 -17.11 -12.42
CA VAL A 158 -44.69 -17.83 -13.67
C VAL A 158 -43.64 -18.89 -13.89
N PHE A 159 -44.06 -20.11 -14.18
CA PHE A 159 -43.21 -21.24 -14.54
C PHE A 159 -43.65 -21.84 -15.87
N ASN A 160 -42.73 -22.02 -16.79
CA ASN A 160 -43.01 -22.64 -18.08
C ASN A 160 -42.58 -24.10 -18.09
N ARG A 161 -43.54 -25.02 -18.27
CA ARG A 161 -43.33 -26.47 -18.18
C ARG A 161 -42.39 -27.01 -19.26
N GLU A 162 -42.37 -26.41 -20.44
CA GLU A 162 -41.60 -26.91 -21.60
C GLU A 162 -40.14 -26.49 -21.53
N THR A 163 -39.88 -25.27 -21.08
CA THR A 163 -38.54 -24.70 -21.00
C THR A 163 -37.88 -24.92 -19.64
N GLY A 164 -38.67 -25.10 -18.57
CA GLY A 164 -38.18 -25.13 -17.19
C GLY A 164 -37.82 -23.74 -16.65
N ASN A 165 -38.20 -22.67 -17.35
CA ASN A 165 -37.93 -21.31 -16.90
C ASN A 165 -38.95 -20.88 -15.84
N ALA A 166 -38.50 -20.13 -14.85
CA ALA A 166 -39.36 -19.49 -13.86
C ALA A 166 -39.02 -18.01 -13.74
N TRP A 167 -40.01 -17.14 -13.53
CA TRP A 167 -39.75 -15.74 -13.26
C TRP A 167 -40.86 -15.08 -12.44
N THR A 168 -40.50 -14.02 -11.74
CA THR A 168 -41.43 -13.08 -11.10
C THR A 168 -40.82 -11.69 -11.16
N ASN A 169 -41.66 -10.66 -11.32
CA ASN A 169 -41.25 -9.26 -11.19
C ASN A 169 -41.45 -8.76 -9.75
N ALA A 170 -42.08 -9.56 -8.90
CA ALA A 170 -42.32 -9.20 -7.52
C ALA A 170 -41.06 -9.38 -6.66
N ARG A 171 -41.18 -8.92 -5.41
CA ARG A 171 -40.18 -9.18 -4.38
C ARG A 171 -40.16 -10.68 -4.06
N VAL A 172 -38.96 -11.25 -4.01
CA VAL A 172 -38.69 -12.58 -3.49
C VAL A 172 -37.94 -12.41 -2.18
N GLU A 173 -38.42 -13.07 -1.14
CA GLU A 173 -37.73 -13.19 0.14
C GLU A 173 -37.18 -14.62 0.24
N PHE A 174 -35.95 -14.77 0.71
CA PHE A 174 -35.33 -16.07 0.91
C PHE A 174 -34.72 -16.18 2.30
N ARG A 175 -34.73 -17.39 2.87
CA ARG A 175 -34.11 -17.69 4.15
C ARG A 175 -33.41 -19.05 4.08
N THR A 176 -32.19 -19.06 4.59
CA THR A 176 -31.32 -20.22 4.78
C THR A 176 -30.75 -20.16 6.20
N PRO A 177 -30.16 -21.25 6.74
CA PRO A 177 -29.57 -21.22 8.08
C PRO A 177 -28.47 -20.15 8.25
N GLN A 178 -27.69 -19.91 7.19
CA GLN A 178 -26.55 -19.01 7.20
C GLN A 178 -26.86 -17.60 6.65
N ALA A 179 -28.01 -17.39 6.01
CA ALA A 179 -28.33 -16.13 5.34
C ALA A 179 -29.84 -15.93 5.13
N SER A 180 -30.31 -14.69 5.27
CA SER A 180 -31.65 -14.27 4.85
C SER A 180 -31.56 -13.06 3.95
N GLY A 181 -32.48 -12.91 3.00
CA GLY A 181 -32.44 -11.76 2.12
C GLY A 181 -33.67 -11.58 1.26
N SER A 182 -33.57 -10.60 0.36
CA SER A 182 -34.62 -10.26 -0.59
C SER A 182 -34.05 -9.71 -1.88
N ALA A 183 -34.78 -9.88 -2.98
CA ALA A 183 -34.54 -9.22 -4.25
C ALA A 183 -35.86 -8.86 -4.94
N VAL A 184 -35.87 -7.82 -5.76
CA VAL A 184 -37.01 -7.46 -6.61
C VAL A 184 -36.73 -7.92 -8.03
N GLY A 185 -37.58 -8.83 -8.50
CA GLY A 185 -37.42 -9.49 -9.79
C GLY A 185 -36.44 -10.66 -9.73
N VAL A 186 -36.91 -11.85 -10.09
CA VAL A 186 -36.09 -13.06 -10.15
C VAL A 186 -36.41 -13.82 -11.43
N GLN A 187 -35.37 -14.31 -12.11
CA GLN A 187 -35.49 -15.15 -13.29
C GLN A 187 -34.61 -16.38 -13.13
N TYR A 188 -35.16 -17.55 -13.41
CA TYR A 188 -34.45 -18.81 -13.45
C TYR A 188 -34.55 -19.40 -14.86
N ALA A 189 -33.41 -19.65 -15.48
CA ALA A 189 -33.31 -20.30 -16.78
C ALA A 189 -32.95 -21.78 -16.57
N GLY A 190 -33.95 -22.66 -16.61
CA GLY A 190 -33.80 -24.07 -16.21
C GLY A 190 -32.79 -24.85 -17.04
N LYS A 191 -32.71 -24.59 -18.35
CA LYS A 191 -31.75 -25.25 -19.25
C LYS A 191 -30.31 -24.74 -19.09
N ALA A 192 -30.14 -23.50 -18.66
CA ALA A 192 -28.83 -22.87 -18.48
C ALA A 192 -28.33 -22.92 -17.02
N HIS A 193 -29.16 -23.47 -16.11
CA HIS A 193 -28.90 -23.50 -14.67
C HIS A 193 -28.45 -22.15 -14.10
N MET A 194 -29.12 -21.09 -14.55
CA MET A 194 -28.79 -19.70 -14.25
C MET A 194 -29.94 -19.05 -13.47
N LEU A 195 -29.62 -18.45 -12.33
CA LEU A 195 -30.53 -17.67 -11.51
C LEU A 195 -30.10 -16.21 -11.53
N THR A 196 -30.99 -15.32 -11.92
CA THR A 196 -30.76 -13.88 -11.98
C THR A 196 -31.66 -13.19 -10.95
N LEU A 197 -31.05 -12.39 -10.08
CA LEU A 197 -31.69 -11.45 -9.17
C LEU A 197 -31.58 -10.05 -9.81
N ALA A 198 -32.72 -9.45 -10.15
CA ALA A 198 -32.74 -8.30 -11.06
C ALA A 198 -32.40 -6.97 -10.37
N SER A 199 -32.91 -6.72 -9.16
CA SER A 199 -32.71 -5.43 -8.48
C SER A 199 -32.92 -5.49 -6.97
N GLN A 200 -32.46 -4.45 -6.27
CA GLN A 200 -32.70 -4.23 -4.82
C GLN A 200 -32.36 -5.45 -3.97
N ILE A 201 -31.16 -6.00 -4.21
CA ILE A 201 -30.69 -7.16 -3.49
C ILE A 201 -30.23 -6.71 -2.11
N HIS A 202 -30.76 -7.36 -1.08
CA HIS A 202 -30.36 -7.17 0.30
C HIS A 202 -30.19 -8.54 0.95
N VAL A 203 -29.00 -8.82 1.48
CA VAL A 203 -28.67 -10.10 2.11
C VAL A 203 -28.05 -9.85 3.47
N GLN A 204 -28.50 -10.59 4.47
CA GLN A 204 -27.97 -10.59 5.82
C GLN A 204 -27.38 -11.97 6.08
N LEU A 205 -26.07 -12.03 6.28
CA LEU A 205 -25.35 -13.23 6.70
C LEU A 205 -25.40 -13.36 8.23
N ALA A 206 -25.63 -14.57 8.71
CA ALA A 206 -25.66 -14.88 10.14
C ALA A 206 -24.33 -15.52 10.61
N GLY A 207 -24.07 -15.49 11.92
CA GLY A 207 -22.93 -16.16 12.54
C GLY A 207 -21.74 -15.24 12.86
N PRO A 208 -20.54 -15.80 13.13
CA PRO A 208 -19.37 -15.04 13.59
C PRO A 208 -18.80 -14.06 12.54
N ASP A 209 -19.24 -14.20 11.29
CA ASP A 209 -18.84 -13.41 10.13
C ASP A 209 -20.03 -12.61 9.57
N ALA A 210 -21.01 -12.30 10.42
CA ALA A 210 -22.22 -11.56 10.06
C ALA A 210 -21.89 -10.30 9.26
N ALA A 211 -22.61 -10.12 8.16
CA ALA A 211 -22.43 -9.00 7.25
C ALA A 211 -23.75 -8.72 6.53
N VAL A 212 -23.93 -7.48 6.14
CA VAL A 212 -25.02 -7.04 5.26
C VAL A 212 -24.42 -6.82 3.87
N ILE A 213 -25.09 -7.32 2.84
CA ILE A 213 -24.70 -7.17 1.45
C ILE A 213 -25.86 -6.54 0.70
N ASP A 214 -25.64 -5.35 0.17
CA ASP A 214 -26.52 -4.70 -0.79
C ASP A 214 -25.90 -4.79 -2.18
N ALA A 215 -26.73 -4.98 -3.22
CA ALA A 215 -26.25 -5.04 -4.60
C ALA A 215 -27.31 -4.59 -5.61
N ALA A 216 -26.84 -4.11 -6.77
CA ALA A 216 -27.70 -3.69 -7.87
C ALA A 216 -28.32 -4.89 -8.60
N SER A 217 -27.54 -5.93 -8.88
CA SER A 217 -28.04 -7.19 -9.46
C SER A 217 -27.08 -8.34 -9.17
N ALA A 218 -27.54 -9.58 -9.33
CA ALA A 218 -26.69 -10.75 -9.16
C ALA A 218 -27.11 -11.89 -10.09
N VAL A 219 -26.13 -12.68 -10.53
CA VAL A 219 -26.34 -13.87 -11.35
C VAL A 219 -25.58 -15.03 -10.73
N VAL A 220 -26.29 -16.12 -10.44
CA VAL A 220 -25.72 -17.40 -10.02
C VAL A 220 -25.68 -18.31 -11.22
N ILE A 221 -24.48 -18.76 -11.59
CA ILE A 221 -24.23 -19.63 -12.74
C ILE A 221 -23.74 -20.97 -12.19
N ASN A 222 -24.66 -21.92 -12.01
CA ASN A 222 -24.38 -23.16 -11.29
C ASN A 222 -23.34 -24.04 -12.02
N GLU A 223 -23.38 -24.10 -13.36
CA GLU A 223 -22.42 -24.88 -14.15
C GLU A 223 -20.97 -24.40 -13.97
N LEU A 224 -20.78 -23.07 -13.90
CA LEU A 224 -19.48 -22.46 -13.68
C LEU A 224 -19.11 -22.34 -12.19
N ARG A 225 -20.04 -22.67 -11.29
CA ARG A 225 -19.93 -22.45 -9.83
C ARG A 225 -19.53 -21.02 -9.50
N GLN A 226 -20.17 -20.06 -10.17
CA GLN A 226 -19.87 -18.64 -10.04
C GLN A 226 -21.09 -17.85 -9.58
N ILE A 227 -20.85 -16.85 -8.74
CA ILE A 227 -21.82 -15.81 -8.40
C ILE A 227 -21.23 -14.48 -8.83
N VAL A 228 -21.89 -13.80 -9.76
CA VAL A 228 -21.52 -12.45 -10.21
C VAL A 228 -22.49 -11.47 -9.56
N VAL A 229 -21.97 -10.40 -8.98
CA VAL A 229 -22.72 -9.38 -8.26
C VAL A 229 -22.28 -8.01 -8.78
N GLU A 230 -23.24 -7.19 -9.21
CA GLU A 230 -23.01 -5.81 -9.67
C GLU A 230 -23.28 -4.81 -8.54
N ASP A 231 -22.42 -3.80 -8.42
CA ASP A 231 -22.38 -2.78 -7.38
C ASP A 231 -22.52 -3.33 -5.94
N PRO A 232 -21.75 -4.37 -5.54
CA PRO A 232 -21.81 -4.90 -4.18
C PRO A 232 -21.32 -3.89 -3.16
N ARG A 233 -22.09 -3.72 -2.09
CA ARG A 233 -21.72 -3.00 -0.87
C ARG A 233 -21.86 -3.93 0.32
N VAL A 234 -20.73 -4.26 0.94
CA VAL A 234 -20.65 -5.15 2.09
C VAL A 234 -20.38 -4.33 3.34
N GLU A 235 -21.23 -4.47 4.36
CA GLU A 235 -21.04 -3.88 5.67
C GLU A 235 -20.83 -4.99 6.71
N ARG A 236 -19.73 -4.89 7.48
CA ARG A 236 -19.41 -5.82 8.56
C ARG A 236 -18.93 -5.05 9.77
N GLY A 237 -19.77 -4.92 10.80
CA GLY A 237 -19.44 -4.13 11.99
C GLY A 237 -19.19 -2.66 11.62
N THR A 238 -17.95 -2.19 11.77
CA THR A 238 -17.52 -0.84 11.37
C THR A 238 -16.88 -0.79 9.98
N ASP A 239 -16.72 -1.94 9.33
CA ASP A 239 -15.99 -2.07 8.08
C ASP A 239 -16.96 -2.03 6.90
N THR A 240 -16.58 -1.31 5.84
CA THR A 240 -17.35 -1.28 4.59
C THR A 240 -16.45 -1.62 3.41
N LEU A 241 -16.97 -2.38 2.46
CA LEU A 241 -16.29 -2.76 1.22
C LEU A 241 -17.22 -2.56 0.03
N GLN A 242 -16.72 -1.95 -1.04
CA GLN A 242 -17.49 -1.66 -2.25
C GLN A 242 -16.66 -1.94 -3.51
N ALA A 243 -17.34 -2.27 -4.60
CA ALA A 243 -16.77 -2.41 -5.94
C ALA A 243 -17.87 -2.24 -7.00
N GLU A 244 -17.51 -2.07 -8.28
CA GLU A 244 -18.46 -2.09 -9.40
C GLU A 244 -18.95 -3.52 -9.70
N ARG A 245 -18.07 -4.52 -9.58
CA ARG A 245 -18.41 -5.93 -9.78
C ARG A 245 -17.64 -6.83 -8.83
N ALA A 246 -18.31 -7.82 -8.24
CA ALA A 246 -17.67 -8.94 -7.56
C ALA A 246 -18.05 -10.28 -8.20
N THR A 247 -17.08 -11.17 -8.36
CA THR A 247 -17.27 -12.56 -8.79
C THR A 247 -16.75 -13.50 -7.73
N PHE A 248 -17.62 -14.36 -7.20
CA PHE A 248 -17.28 -15.41 -6.26
C PHE A 248 -17.21 -16.74 -6.99
N PHE A 249 -16.13 -17.49 -6.76
CA PHE A 249 -15.91 -18.81 -7.31
C PHE A 249 -16.07 -19.82 -6.17
N LEU A 250 -16.98 -20.78 -6.37
CA LEU A 250 -17.35 -21.76 -5.37
C LEU A 250 -16.64 -23.09 -5.61
N GLY A 251 -16.18 -23.71 -4.53
CA GLY A 251 -15.65 -25.07 -4.53
C GLY A 251 -16.73 -26.13 -4.69
N GLN A 252 -16.34 -27.40 -4.58
CA GLN A 252 -17.28 -28.53 -4.69
C GLN A 252 -18.35 -28.51 -3.60
N ASP A 253 -17.98 -28.03 -2.41
CA ASP A 253 -18.80 -27.98 -1.21
C ASP A 253 -19.55 -26.65 -1.05
N ASN A 254 -19.65 -25.85 -2.13
CA ASN A 254 -20.25 -24.51 -2.14
C ASN A 254 -19.60 -23.50 -1.17
N ASN A 255 -18.40 -23.79 -0.69
CA ASN A 255 -17.53 -22.82 -0.03
C ASN A 255 -16.97 -21.83 -1.04
N VAL A 256 -16.71 -20.59 -0.62
CA VAL A 256 -16.02 -19.62 -1.48
C VAL A 256 -14.53 -19.94 -1.43
N GLU A 257 -13.94 -20.26 -2.57
CA GLU A 257 -12.48 -20.52 -2.70
C GLU A 257 -11.73 -19.30 -3.25
N ARG A 258 -12.43 -18.47 -4.02
CA ARG A 258 -11.86 -17.25 -4.60
C ARG A 258 -12.94 -16.18 -4.76
N ALA A 259 -12.57 -14.94 -4.47
CA ALA A 259 -13.40 -13.77 -4.77
C ALA A 259 -12.58 -12.75 -5.56
N LEU A 260 -13.18 -12.19 -6.61
CA LEU A 260 -12.59 -11.16 -7.46
C LEU A 260 -13.50 -9.94 -7.47
N ALA A 261 -13.05 -8.82 -6.92
CA ALA A 261 -13.70 -7.53 -7.02
C ALA A 261 -12.96 -6.66 -8.04
N ALA A 262 -13.69 -5.97 -8.91
CA ALA A 262 -13.14 -5.12 -9.96
C ALA A 262 -13.96 -3.83 -10.11
N GLY A 263 -13.27 -2.74 -10.46
CA GLY A 263 -13.85 -1.42 -10.62
C GLY A 263 -13.96 -0.70 -9.27
N ASP A 264 -13.13 0.34 -9.10
CA ASP A 264 -13.01 1.20 -7.92
C ASP A 264 -13.25 0.48 -6.58
N VAL A 265 -12.44 -0.55 -6.31
CA VAL A 265 -12.56 -1.32 -5.08
C VAL A 265 -12.15 -0.43 -3.91
N THR A 266 -13.06 -0.19 -2.99
CA THR A 266 -12.82 0.63 -1.79
C THR A 266 -13.11 -0.16 -0.53
N ALA A 267 -12.30 0.08 0.51
CA ALA A 267 -12.48 -0.50 1.83
C ALA A 267 -12.27 0.57 2.90
N GLU A 268 -13.16 0.64 3.87
CA GLU A 268 -13.04 1.52 5.03
C GLU A 268 -13.10 0.71 6.31
N THR A 269 -12.20 1.00 7.25
CA THR A 269 -12.22 0.40 8.59
C THR A 269 -11.91 1.45 9.65
N ARG A 270 -12.50 1.28 10.84
CA ARG A 270 -12.24 2.12 12.00
C ARG A 270 -11.38 1.36 13.00
N ILE A 271 -10.25 1.96 13.35
CA ILE A 271 -9.35 1.43 14.39
C ILE A 271 -9.61 2.22 15.66
N GLU A 272 -10.18 1.55 16.66
CA GLU A 272 -10.24 2.07 18.03
C GLU A 272 -8.84 1.96 18.66
N GLU A 273 -8.21 3.11 18.92
CA GLU A 273 -6.92 3.15 19.60
C GLU A 273 -7.13 2.94 21.10
N ALA A 274 -6.47 1.92 21.67
CA ALA A 274 -6.48 1.68 23.10
C ALA A 274 -5.95 2.91 23.85
N ARG A 275 -6.70 3.36 24.86
CA ARG A 275 -6.32 4.45 25.75
C ARG A 275 -4.93 4.17 26.35
N PRO A 276 -3.95 5.08 26.27
CA PRO A 276 -2.76 4.95 27.09
C PRO A 276 -3.22 5.03 28.55
N THR A 277 -3.11 3.92 29.28
CA THR A 277 -3.33 3.92 30.72
C THR A 277 -2.22 4.76 31.35
N ALA A 278 -2.51 6.02 31.63
CA ALA A 278 -1.63 6.87 32.41
C ALA A 278 -1.42 6.19 33.77
N ARG A 279 -0.26 5.57 33.95
CA ARG A 279 0.19 5.10 35.27
C ARG A 279 0.31 6.32 36.16
N SER A 280 -0.65 6.47 37.06
CA SER A 280 -0.53 7.31 38.25
C SER A 280 0.67 6.82 39.07
N ALA A 281 1.83 7.43 38.85
CA ALA A 281 2.94 7.37 39.79
C ALA A 281 2.61 8.37 40.91
N GLY A 282 2.21 7.86 42.06
CA GLY A 282 1.78 8.67 43.19
C GLY A 282 2.90 9.53 43.76
N ARG A 283 2.50 10.70 44.29
CA ARG A 283 2.99 11.23 45.57
C ARG A 283 2.07 12.31 46.13
N SER A 284 1.42 11.93 47.23
CA SER A 284 0.97 12.68 48.42
C SER A 284 0.92 14.22 48.45
N ASN A 285 -0.19 14.68 49.05
CA ASN A 285 -0.46 15.93 49.77
C ASN A 285 -0.78 17.21 48.97
N ALA A 286 -2.08 17.51 48.86
CA ALA A 286 -2.68 18.68 49.54
C ALA A 286 -4.20 18.67 49.36
N ALA A 287 -4.91 18.58 50.48
CA ALA A 287 -6.33 18.90 50.55
C ALA A 287 -6.52 20.41 50.40
N ARG A 288 -7.39 20.84 49.46
CA ARG A 288 -8.45 21.86 49.68
C ARG A 288 -9.14 22.26 48.38
N SER A 289 -10.45 22.43 48.54
CA SER A 289 -11.37 23.23 47.72
C SER A 289 -11.89 22.58 46.45
N GLY A 290 -13.14 22.15 46.54
CA GLY A 290 -13.91 21.62 45.43
C GLY A 290 -14.24 22.68 44.38
N ILE A 291 -14.17 22.25 43.13
CA ILE A 291 -15.05 22.70 42.06
C ILE A 291 -15.37 21.45 41.24
N SER A 292 -16.66 21.18 41.13
CA SER A 292 -17.26 20.12 40.33
C SER A 292 -16.96 20.38 38.85
N SER A 293 -15.91 19.76 38.31
CA SER A 293 -15.72 19.70 36.86
C SER A 293 -16.54 18.52 36.32
N ARG A 294 -17.69 18.85 35.73
CA ARG A 294 -18.50 17.96 34.90
C ARG A 294 -17.57 17.31 33.87
N ASN A 295 -17.63 15.97 33.83
CA ASN A 295 -16.98 15.11 32.84
C ASN A 295 -17.09 15.68 31.42
N ALA A 296 -16.03 16.32 30.94
CA ALA A 296 -15.81 16.48 29.52
C ALA A 296 -15.22 15.16 29.01
N ALA A 297 -16.09 14.32 28.43
CA ALA A 297 -15.65 13.26 27.55
C ALA A 297 -14.92 13.92 26.36
N GLY A 298 -13.59 13.99 26.44
CA GLY A 298 -12.76 14.39 25.29
C GLY A 298 -12.98 13.41 24.14
N PRO A 299 -12.95 13.86 22.88
CA PRO A 299 -13.33 13.05 21.73
C PRO A 299 -12.48 11.77 21.66
N GLU A 300 -13.15 10.63 21.56
CA GLU A 300 -12.53 9.35 21.21
C GLU A 300 -11.71 9.52 19.93
N GLN A 301 -10.38 9.40 20.05
CA GLN A 301 -9.48 9.65 18.93
C GLN A 301 -9.42 8.39 18.06
N THR A 302 -10.45 8.23 17.23
CA THR A 302 -10.59 7.10 16.30
C THR A 302 -9.70 7.32 15.09
N SER A 303 -8.88 6.32 14.76
CA SER A 303 -8.16 6.29 13.48
C SER A 303 -9.08 5.67 12.43
N LYS A 304 -9.18 6.26 11.24
CA LYS A 304 -9.87 5.63 10.09
C LYS A 304 -8.86 5.25 9.05
N VAL A 305 -9.00 4.06 8.48
CA VAL A 305 -8.21 3.60 7.34
C VAL A 305 -9.13 3.46 6.14
N HIS A 306 -8.77 4.13 5.05
CA HIS A 306 -9.42 4.04 3.75
C HIS A 306 -8.42 3.41 2.77
N ALA A 307 -8.85 2.42 2.01
CA ALA A 307 -8.03 1.76 0.99
C ALA A 307 -8.79 1.71 -0.33
N ARG A 308 -8.06 1.91 -1.44
CA ARG A 308 -8.58 1.91 -2.81
C ARG A 308 -7.67 1.11 -3.73
N ALA A 309 -8.25 0.39 -4.68
CA ALA A 309 -7.55 -0.29 -5.78
C ALA A 309 -8.47 -0.49 -6.99
N ASP A 310 -7.92 -0.77 -8.17
CA ASP A 310 -8.73 -1.05 -9.36
C ASP A 310 -9.31 -2.48 -9.31
N VAL A 311 -8.56 -3.43 -8.74
CA VAL A 311 -8.92 -4.85 -8.60
C VAL A 311 -8.46 -5.39 -7.25
N ALA A 312 -9.31 -6.21 -6.61
CA ALA A 312 -8.96 -7.00 -5.44
C ALA A 312 -9.30 -8.48 -5.66
N GLU A 313 -8.34 -9.36 -5.38
CA GLU A 313 -8.50 -10.80 -5.45
C GLU A 313 -8.25 -11.40 -4.08
N LEU A 314 -9.17 -12.22 -3.58
CA LEU A 314 -9.06 -12.93 -2.33
C LEU A 314 -9.08 -14.43 -2.60
N MET A 315 -8.06 -15.14 -2.13
CA MET A 315 -8.02 -16.60 -2.11
C MET A 315 -8.39 -17.09 -0.72
N LEU A 316 -9.28 -18.08 -0.67
CA LEU A 316 -9.80 -18.64 0.57
C LEU A 316 -9.67 -20.17 0.55
N ALA A 317 -9.50 -20.76 1.73
CA ALA A 317 -9.69 -22.19 1.94
C ALA A 317 -10.63 -22.39 3.12
N HIS A 318 -11.70 -23.15 2.92
CA HIS A 318 -12.74 -23.35 3.94
C HIS A 318 -13.30 -22.02 4.48
N ASN A 319 -13.50 -21.04 3.60
CA ASN A 319 -13.93 -19.68 3.94
C ASN A 319 -12.96 -18.90 4.86
N GLU A 320 -11.72 -19.36 5.05
CA GLU A 320 -10.65 -18.58 5.67
C GLU A 320 -9.73 -17.96 4.61
N PRO A 321 -9.38 -16.66 4.72
CA PRO A 321 -8.47 -16.00 3.79
C PRO A 321 -7.07 -16.59 3.90
N GLN A 322 -6.47 -16.91 2.76
CA GLN A 322 -5.08 -17.36 2.64
C GLN A 322 -4.19 -16.25 2.10
N SER A 323 -4.65 -15.57 1.05
CA SER A 323 -3.95 -14.44 0.45
C SER A 323 -4.93 -13.45 -0.15
N ALA A 324 -4.61 -12.16 -0.10
CA ALA A 324 -5.32 -11.13 -0.84
C ALA A 324 -4.34 -10.33 -1.71
N VAL A 325 -4.76 -10.00 -2.93
CA VAL A 325 -3.95 -9.22 -3.88
C VAL A 325 -4.77 -8.03 -4.37
N LEU A 326 -4.29 -6.82 -4.12
CA LEU A 326 -4.83 -5.58 -4.66
C LEU A 326 -3.93 -5.11 -5.80
N ARG A 327 -4.51 -4.67 -6.92
CA ARG A 327 -3.78 -4.23 -8.10
C ARG A 327 -4.40 -2.98 -8.70
N GLY A 328 -3.55 -2.15 -9.28
CA GLY A 328 -3.95 -0.92 -9.98
C GLY A 328 -4.28 0.18 -8.99
N ASN A 329 -3.55 1.30 -9.09
CA ASN A 329 -3.75 2.51 -8.27
C ASN A 329 -3.98 2.22 -6.78
N VAL A 330 -3.18 1.33 -6.18
CA VAL A 330 -3.37 0.96 -4.77
C VAL A 330 -3.02 2.16 -3.90
N GLN A 331 -3.99 2.62 -3.11
CA GLN A 331 -3.85 3.74 -2.18
C GLN A 331 -4.37 3.32 -0.82
N VAL A 332 -3.63 3.62 0.23
CA VAL A 332 -4.02 3.38 1.62
C VAL A 332 -3.78 4.66 2.41
N GLU A 333 -4.84 5.18 3.00
CA GLU A 333 -4.83 6.39 3.80
C GLU A 333 -5.28 6.08 5.21
N ARG A 334 -4.48 6.47 6.20
CA ARG A 334 -4.88 6.49 7.61
C ARG A 334 -5.02 7.94 8.03
N SER A 335 -6.17 8.27 8.62
CA SER A 335 -6.39 9.52 9.32
C SER A 335 -6.34 9.29 10.84
N GLY A 336 -5.98 10.32 11.62
CA GLY A 336 -5.89 10.24 13.08
C GLY A 336 -4.62 10.89 13.62
N VAL A 337 -4.07 10.33 14.70
CA VAL A 337 -2.93 10.87 15.45
C VAL A 337 -1.61 10.83 14.66
N GLN A 338 -1.50 9.89 13.73
CA GLN A 338 -0.38 9.75 12.80
C GLN A 338 -0.93 9.48 11.39
N PRO A 339 -1.28 10.54 10.64
CA PRO A 339 -1.70 10.41 9.26
C PRO A 339 -0.63 9.71 8.42
N LEU A 340 -1.07 8.70 7.68
CA LEU A 340 -0.21 7.90 6.82
C LEU A 340 -0.89 7.81 5.45
N GLU A 341 -0.13 8.05 4.40
CA GLU A 341 -0.55 7.84 3.02
C GLU A 341 0.44 6.90 2.36
N ALA A 342 -0.04 5.81 1.77
CA ALA A 342 0.77 4.83 1.07
C ALA A 342 0.19 4.58 -0.32
N ARG A 343 1.07 4.49 -1.32
CA ARG A 343 0.74 4.17 -2.70
C ARG A 343 1.62 3.06 -3.22
N ALA A 344 1.06 2.18 -4.06
CA ALA A 344 1.76 1.11 -4.75
C ALA A 344 1.02 0.71 -6.04
N GLY A 345 1.69 0.03 -6.98
CA GLY A 345 0.99 -0.60 -8.12
C GLY A 345 0.28 -1.89 -7.71
N ARG A 346 0.82 -2.60 -6.71
CA ARG A 346 0.25 -3.84 -6.18
C ARG A 346 0.56 -4.04 -4.70
N LEU A 347 -0.38 -4.64 -3.98
CA LEU A 347 -0.27 -5.04 -2.58
C LEU A 347 -0.69 -6.50 -2.42
N ILE A 348 0.16 -7.31 -1.79
CA ILE A 348 -0.09 -8.73 -1.50
C ILE A 348 -0.13 -8.90 0.02
N LEU A 349 -1.18 -9.53 0.52
CA LEU A 349 -1.39 -9.82 1.93
C LEU A 349 -1.42 -11.34 2.10
N ASP A 350 -0.51 -11.88 2.89
CA ASP A 350 -0.44 -13.31 3.19
C ASP A 350 -0.93 -13.56 4.62
N PHE A 351 -1.82 -14.53 4.76
CA PHE A 351 -2.45 -14.87 6.02
C PHE A 351 -1.98 -16.25 6.51
N VAL A 352 -1.77 -16.35 7.82
CA VAL A 352 -1.60 -17.61 8.54
C VAL A 352 -2.87 -17.87 9.37
N GLY A 353 -3.24 -19.14 9.53
CA GLY A 353 -4.59 -19.59 9.96
C GLY A 353 -5.27 -18.76 11.07
N ARG A 354 -6.62 -18.77 11.07
CA ARG A 354 -7.47 -17.89 11.89
C ARG A 354 -7.40 -16.40 11.52
N LYS A 355 -7.33 -16.07 10.21
CA LYS A 355 -7.40 -14.69 9.69
C LYS A 355 -6.28 -13.77 10.23
N LYS A 356 -5.08 -14.31 10.51
CA LYS A 356 -3.96 -13.52 11.02
C LYS A 356 -3.03 -13.13 9.87
N LEU A 357 -2.79 -11.84 9.72
CA LEU A 357 -1.89 -11.32 8.70
C LEU A 357 -0.43 -11.57 9.10
N ASP A 358 0.34 -12.24 8.24
CA ASP A 358 1.73 -12.60 8.49
C ASP A 358 2.69 -11.69 7.72
N LYS A 359 2.39 -11.47 6.44
CA LYS A 359 3.22 -10.66 5.55
C LYS A 359 2.36 -9.73 4.70
N VAL A 360 2.87 -8.53 4.48
CA VAL A 360 2.34 -7.59 3.48
C VAL A 360 3.47 -7.20 2.55
N ARG A 361 3.30 -7.39 1.25
CA ARG A 361 4.25 -6.94 0.22
C ARG A 361 3.61 -5.87 -0.64
N ALA A 362 4.20 -4.68 -0.65
CA ALA A 362 3.88 -3.64 -1.60
C ALA A 362 4.96 -3.62 -2.70
N ASP A 363 4.59 -3.62 -3.97
CA ASP A 363 5.53 -3.51 -5.08
C ASP A 363 4.97 -2.67 -6.24
N GLU A 364 5.73 -2.61 -7.34
CA GLU A 364 5.43 -1.77 -8.52
C GLU A 364 5.46 -0.27 -8.19
N GLY A 365 6.44 0.15 -7.38
CA GLY A 365 6.68 1.54 -7.03
C GLY A 365 5.92 1.97 -5.78
N VAL A 366 6.57 1.85 -4.64
CA VAL A 366 6.00 2.18 -3.33
C VAL A 366 6.39 3.60 -2.93
N ARG A 367 5.40 4.37 -2.49
CA ARG A 367 5.58 5.69 -1.88
C ARG A 367 4.78 5.76 -0.60
N LEU A 368 5.44 6.04 0.51
CA LEU A 368 4.83 6.14 1.83
C LEU A 368 5.16 7.52 2.41
N ILE A 369 4.14 8.24 2.86
CA ILE A 369 4.25 9.56 3.46
C ILE A 369 3.59 9.49 4.82
N GLN A 370 4.34 9.85 5.86
CA GLN A 370 3.79 10.04 7.19
C GLN A 370 3.90 11.50 7.56
N GLN A 371 2.77 12.08 7.94
CA GLN A 371 2.69 13.44 8.43
C GLN A 371 2.48 13.39 9.94
N THR A 372 3.13 14.30 10.65
CA THR A 372 2.94 14.42 12.10
C THR A 372 1.89 15.48 12.42
N SER A 373 0.86 15.09 13.18
CA SER A 373 -0.16 16.02 13.65
C SER A 373 0.33 16.79 14.88
N GLN A 374 0.15 18.11 14.88
CA GLN A 374 0.66 19.07 15.90
C GLN A 374 0.24 18.80 17.36
N GLY A 375 -0.62 17.80 17.63
CA GLY A 375 -1.13 17.47 18.97
C GLY A 375 -0.24 16.59 19.84
N ASN A 376 0.82 15.97 19.30
CA ASN A 376 1.70 15.04 20.02
C ASN A 376 3.09 15.60 20.34
N ALA A 377 3.22 16.93 20.40
CA ALA A 377 4.43 17.55 20.94
C ALA A 377 4.49 17.29 22.45
N SER A 378 5.12 16.18 22.86
CA SER A 378 5.59 16.04 24.23
C SER A 378 6.57 17.18 24.49
N ALA A 379 6.36 17.94 25.57
CA ALA A 379 7.21 19.07 25.95
C ALA A 379 8.70 18.68 26.13
N ASN A 380 8.99 17.37 26.25
CA ASN A 380 10.33 16.79 26.37
C ASN A 380 10.63 15.74 25.27
N GLY A 381 9.81 15.64 24.21
CA GLY A 381 10.02 14.72 23.10
C GLY A 381 10.74 15.38 21.92
N PRO A 382 11.49 14.63 21.09
CA PRO A 382 12.05 15.16 19.86
C PRO A 382 10.94 15.72 18.96
N PRO A 383 11.21 16.82 18.22
CA PRO A 383 10.18 17.53 17.48
C PRO A 383 9.55 16.64 16.40
N PRO A 384 8.25 16.79 16.12
CA PRO A 384 7.54 15.96 15.14
C PRO A 384 8.11 16.16 13.73
N GLN A 385 8.55 15.10 13.03
CA GLN A 385 9.11 15.19 11.68
C GLN A 385 8.24 14.45 10.68
N ASP A 386 7.96 15.09 9.56
CA ASP A 386 7.31 14.43 8.43
C ASP A 386 8.36 13.62 7.67
N PHE A 387 7.98 12.43 7.18
CA PHE A 387 8.88 11.62 6.37
C PHE A 387 8.19 11.06 5.14
N GLU A 388 9.00 10.85 4.11
CA GLU A 388 8.62 10.22 2.86
C GLU A 388 9.60 9.10 2.54
N LEU A 389 9.09 7.91 2.26
CA LEU A 389 9.85 6.73 1.84
C LEU A 389 9.43 6.33 0.43
N THR A 390 10.40 6.19 -0.47
CA THR A 390 10.19 5.67 -1.83
C THR A 390 11.07 4.46 -2.07
N ALA A 391 10.50 3.38 -2.61
CA ALA A 391 11.22 2.15 -2.94
C ALA A 391 10.51 1.37 -4.05
N PRO A 392 11.21 0.53 -4.83
CA PRO A 392 10.56 -0.37 -5.80
C PRO A 392 9.56 -1.34 -5.16
N ALA A 393 9.91 -1.89 -3.99
CA ALA A 393 9.04 -2.73 -3.19
C ALA A 393 9.40 -2.68 -1.70
N ILE A 394 8.44 -3.01 -0.84
CA ILE A 394 8.59 -3.14 0.61
C ILE A 394 7.86 -4.40 1.08
N ASP A 395 8.57 -5.26 1.82
CA ASP A 395 8.00 -6.37 2.56
C ASP A 395 7.85 -5.98 4.04
N PHE A 396 6.64 -6.02 4.58
CA PHE A 396 6.31 -5.86 5.99
C PHE A 396 6.02 -7.24 6.60
N LEU A 397 6.68 -7.56 7.69
CA LEU A 397 6.55 -8.83 8.42
C LEU A 397 5.88 -8.54 9.76
N LEU A 398 4.79 -9.26 10.04
CA LEU A 398 3.95 -9.04 11.20
C LEU A 398 4.04 -10.22 12.17
N ALA A 399 4.29 -9.91 13.44
CA ALA A 399 4.13 -10.85 14.53
C ALA A 399 2.67 -10.87 15.02
N ASN A 400 2.15 -12.08 15.28
CA ASN A 400 0.84 -12.31 15.89
C ASN A 400 -0.36 -11.66 15.16
N GLY A 401 -0.26 -11.39 13.86
CA GLY A 401 -1.37 -10.87 13.06
C GLY A 401 -1.57 -9.36 13.08
N ARG A 402 -0.83 -8.61 13.92
CA ARG A 402 -1.11 -7.17 14.16
C ARG A 402 0.12 -6.31 14.46
N ILE A 403 1.24 -6.91 14.86
CA ILE A 403 2.41 -6.17 15.33
C ILE A 403 3.42 -6.17 14.22
N LEU A 404 3.76 -5.01 13.69
CA LEU A 404 4.87 -4.90 12.74
C LEU A 404 6.17 -5.25 13.49
N ASP A 405 6.90 -6.25 13.00
CA ASP A 405 8.19 -6.72 13.53
C ASP A 405 9.34 -6.19 12.68
N ARG A 406 9.20 -6.28 11.35
CA ARG A 406 10.23 -5.87 10.40
C ARG A 406 9.64 -5.29 9.14
N ALA A 407 10.34 -4.32 8.54
CA ALA A 407 10.06 -3.86 7.18
C ALA A 407 11.35 -3.84 6.36
N VAL A 408 11.28 -4.31 5.12
CA VAL A 408 12.46 -4.50 4.27
C VAL A 408 12.19 -3.96 2.87
N THR A 409 12.98 -3.00 2.42
CA THR A 409 12.89 -2.54 1.03
C THR A 409 13.59 -3.51 0.08
N SER A 410 13.15 -3.55 -1.18
CA SER A 410 13.87 -4.24 -2.26
C SER A 410 14.35 -3.22 -3.28
N GLY A 411 15.65 -3.23 -3.56
CA GLY A 411 16.29 -2.26 -4.45
C GLY A 411 16.51 -0.90 -3.82
N ALA A 412 17.12 0.00 -4.61
CA ALA A 412 17.50 1.33 -4.16
C ALA A 412 16.29 2.09 -3.61
N ALA A 413 16.43 2.59 -2.39
CA ALA A 413 15.36 3.26 -1.67
C ALA A 413 15.83 4.63 -1.19
N GLN A 414 14.88 5.53 -1.00
CA GLN A 414 15.12 6.90 -0.57
C GLN A 414 14.17 7.24 0.58
N ILE A 415 14.73 7.75 1.66
CA ILE A 415 14.02 8.34 2.79
C ILE A 415 14.28 9.83 2.77
N THR A 416 13.22 10.64 2.75
CA THR A 416 13.30 12.10 2.86
C THR A 416 12.66 12.51 4.18
N VAL A 417 13.40 13.25 4.99
CA VAL A 417 12.96 13.74 6.29
C VAL A 417 12.82 15.25 6.23
N PHE A 418 11.68 15.76 6.69
CA PHE A 418 11.37 17.17 6.79
C PHE A 418 11.33 17.60 8.26
N PRO A 419 12.03 18.67 8.66
CA PRO A 419 11.96 19.18 10.01
C PRO A 419 10.56 19.70 10.35
N ALA A 420 10.20 19.63 11.63
CA ALA A 420 8.94 20.15 12.16
C ALA A 420 8.73 21.61 11.74
N LYS A 421 7.52 21.96 11.28
CA LYS A 421 7.13 23.36 11.06
C LYS A 421 7.27 24.13 12.38
N SER A 422 8.31 24.94 12.53
CA SER A 422 8.44 25.83 13.69
C SER A 422 7.33 26.89 13.62
N SER A 423 6.50 27.00 14.66
CA SER A 423 5.34 27.92 14.77
C SER A 423 5.69 29.43 14.81
N GLN A 424 6.81 29.86 14.24
CA GLN A 424 7.29 31.25 14.34
C GLN A 424 7.76 31.87 13.02
N SER A 425 7.28 31.39 11.87
CA SER A 425 7.55 32.08 10.61
C SER A 425 6.31 32.19 9.75
N ASN A 426 5.70 33.37 9.73
CA ASN A 426 4.71 33.82 8.75
C ASN A 426 5.33 34.03 7.35
N LYS A 427 6.38 33.26 7.00
CA LYS A 427 7.02 33.31 5.68
C LYS A 427 6.58 32.08 4.87
N PRO A 428 6.09 32.25 3.63
CA PRO A 428 5.64 31.15 2.76
C PRO A 428 6.69 30.08 2.35
N HIS A 429 7.86 30.06 2.98
CA HIS A 429 9.03 29.27 2.55
C HIS A 429 9.73 28.44 3.65
N ALA A 430 9.10 28.24 4.82
CA ALA A 430 9.70 27.43 5.90
C ALA A 430 9.78 25.91 5.60
N GLN A 431 9.45 25.46 4.37
CA GLN A 431 9.42 24.04 3.95
C GLN A 431 10.63 23.58 3.11
N LEU A 432 11.77 24.27 3.16
CA LEU A 432 12.86 24.01 2.20
C LEU A 432 14.09 23.28 2.79
N GLN A 433 14.17 23.08 4.10
CA GLN A 433 15.22 22.21 4.67
C GLN A 433 14.75 20.75 4.61
N ARG A 434 15.58 19.85 4.07
CA ARG A 434 15.29 18.42 4.06
C ARG A 434 16.56 17.60 4.12
N THR A 435 16.47 16.42 4.71
CA THR A 435 17.55 15.42 4.67
C THR A 435 17.10 14.24 3.82
N VAL A 436 17.92 13.86 2.85
CA VAL A 436 17.68 12.71 1.98
C VAL A 436 18.69 11.63 2.33
N VAL A 437 18.19 10.43 2.64
CA VAL A 437 19.00 9.24 2.93
C VAL A 437 18.71 8.20 1.86
N THR A 438 19.74 7.71 1.19
CA THR A 438 19.63 6.65 0.17
C THR A 438 20.52 5.48 0.51
N ALA A 439 20.08 4.27 0.16
CA ALA A 439 20.87 3.05 0.23
C ALA A 439 20.32 2.02 -0.78
N GLY A 440 21.10 0.99 -1.10
CA GLY A 440 20.67 -0.12 -1.95
C GLY A 440 19.53 -0.96 -1.34
N LYS A 441 19.37 -0.93 -0.02
CA LYS A 441 18.30 -1.58 0.74
C LYS A 441 18.20 -0.93 2.13
N PHE A 442 16.99 -0.86 2.68
CA PHE A 442 16.75 -0.57 4.09
C PHE A 442 16.08 -1.76 4.79
N GLU A 443 16.46 -1.98 6.03
CA GLU A 443 15.84 -2.91 6.96
C GLU A 443 15.49 -2.18 8.26
N ALA A 444 14.21 -2.11 8.56
CA ALA A 444 13.65 -1.52 9.76
C ALA A 444 13.24 -2.62 10.74
N LYS A 445 13.59 -2.46 12.02
CA LYS A 445 13.16 -3.32 13.12
C LYS A 445 12.24 -2.56 14.05
N PHE A 446 11.19 -3.24 14.51
CA PHE A 446 10.17 -2.64 15.34
C PHE A 446 10.07 -3.37 16.68
N ASP A 447 10.11 -2.59 17.75
CA ASP A 447 9.86 -3.09 19.09
C ASP A 447 8.41 -2.80 19.52
N ARG A 448 7.97 -3.53 20.54
CA ARG A 448 6.66 -3.32 21.13
C ARG A 448 6.73 -2.27 22.22
N THR A 449 5.93 -1.23 22.09
CA THR A 449 5.76 -0.23 23.15
C THR A 449 4.88 -0.74 24.28
N SER A 450 4.95 -0.11 25.45
CA SER A 450 4.15 -0.48 26.63
C SER A 450 2.63 -0.36 26.43
N ASP A 451 2.20 0.47 25.49
CA ASP A 451 0.79 0.62 25.05
C ASP A 451 0.42 -0.34 23.91
N GLY A 452 1.32 -1.25 23.53
CA GLY A 452 1.05 -2.36 22.61
C GLY A 452 1.17 -2.01 21.12
N ARG A 453 1.68 -0.82 20.77
CA ARG A 453 1.93 -0.38 19.39
C ARG A 453 3.31 -0.85 18.93
N SER A 454 3.52 -0.86 17.61
CA SER A 454 4.86 -1.03 17.03
C SER A 454 5.58 0.32 17.03
N HIS A 455 6.83 0.33 17.49
CA HIS A 455 7.73 1.47 17.46
C HIS A 455 8.98 1.10 16.67
N LEU A 456 9.40 1.96 15.74
CA LEU A 456 10.63 1.77 14.99
C LEU A 456 11.83 1.88 15.93
N ALA A 457 12.53 0.78 16.20
CA ALA A 457 13.65 0.72 17.13
C ALA A 457 15.00 0.91 16.42
N ALA A 458 15.13 0.37 15.21
CA ALA A 458 16.34 0.49 14.42
C ALA A 458 16.04 0.54 12.92
N LEU A 459 16.88 1.26 12.17
CA LEU A 459 16.88 1.32 10.73
C LEU A 459 18.30 1.12 10.22
N HIS A 460 18.51 0.08 9.42
CA HIS A 460 19.79 -0.21 8.77
C HIS A 460 19.67 0.02 7.26
N GLY A 461 20.63 0.72 6.66
CA GLY A 461 20.71 0.97 5.23
C GLY A 461 22.07 0.57 4.67
N ALA A 462 22.07 -0.32 3.67
CA ALA A 462 23.27 -0.78 2.97
C ALA A 462 22.89 -1.48 1.64
N PRO A 463 23.81 -1.60 0.67
CA PRO A 463 25.09 -0.90 0.56
C PRO A 463 24.88 0.57 0.12
N ASP A 464 25.99 1.29 -0.09
CA ASP A 464 26.05 2.61 -0.70
C ASP A 464 25.20 3.68 0.03
N ALA A 465 25.26 3.66 1.36
CA ALA A 465 24.58 4.62 2.19
C ALA A 465 25.06 6.06 1.88
N LYS A 466 24.11 6.96 1.62
CA LYS A 466 24.38 8.37 1.38
C LYS A 466 23.36 9.24 2.08
N ILE A 467 23.83 10.25 2.79
CA ILE A 467 23.04 11.25 3.49
C ILE A 467 23.33 12.60 2.85
N VAL A 468 22.28 13.30 2.42
CA VAL A 468 22.36 14.64 1.85
C VAL A 468 21.48 15.59 2.67
N SER A 469 22.09 16.55 3.34
CA SER A 469 21.36 17.63 4.01
C SER A 469 21.29 18.84 3.09
N ILE A 470 20.05 19.24 2.76
CA ILE A 470 19.77 20.34 1.85
C ILE A 470 19.22 21.50 2.69
N ASN A 471 19.96 22.61 2.67
CA ASN A 471 19.60 23.85 3.36
C ASN A 471 19.49 24.98 2.34
N PRO A 472 18.40 25.76 2.33
CA PRO A 472 18.21 26.83 1.35
C PRO A 472 19.31 27.88 1.47
N GLY A 473 19.94 28.22 0.33
CA GLY A 473 21.01 29.20 0.28
C GLY A 473 22.38 28.69 0.77
N GLU A 474 22.48 27.43 1.21
CA GLU A 474 23.74 26.77 1.51
C GLU A 474 24.00 25.63 0.49
N PRO A 475 25.26 25.34 0.14
CA PRO A 475 25.62 24.11 -0.54
C PRO A 475 25.17 22.86 0.23
N ASP A 476 24.80 21.81 -0.51
CA ASP A 476 24.41 20.52 0.05
C ASP A 476 25.55 19.91 0.87
N ARG A 477 25.24 19.40 2.06
CA ARG A 477 26.19 18.63 2.86
C ARG A 477 25.99 17.16 2.58
N ILE A 478 27.05 16.47 2.18
CA ILE A 478 27.00 15.09 1.73
C ILE A 478 27.86 14.24 2.63
N SER A 479 27.29 13.15 3.15
CA SER A 479 28.01 12.07 3.80
C SER A 479 27.77 10.76 3.05
N THR A 480 28.81 9.97 2.81
CA THR A 480 28.71 8.63 2.19
C THR A 480 29.39 7.59 3.06
N SER A 481 28.90 6.37 3.03
CA SER A 481 29.49 5.20 3.69
C SER A 481 29.00 3.91 3.03
N HIS A 482 29.57 2.76 3.37
CA HIS A 482 28.99 1.48 2.95
C HIS A 482 27.61 1.27 3.59
N ALA A 483 27.51 1.52 4.89
CA ALA A 483 26.28 1.34 5.65
C ALA A 483 25.97 2.50 6.57
N VAL A 484 24.69 2.64 6.92
CA VAL A 484 24.17 3.55 7.95
C VAL A 484 23.22 2.78 8.86
N GLU A 485 23.29 3.05 10.16
CA GLU A 485 22.39 2.52 11.16
C GLU A 485 21.85 3.67 12.02
N ALA A 486 20.53 3.76 12.14
CA ALA A 486 19.87 4.68 13.06
C ALA A 486 19.18 3.88 14.17
N ALA A 487 19.51 4.20 15.42
CA ALA A 487 18.81 3.69 16.60
C ALA A 487 17.82 4.74 17.10
N PHE A 488 16.65 4.30 17.56
CA PHE A 488 15.55 5.16 17.98
C PHE A 488 15.21 4.94 19.44
N LEU A 489 14.81 6.03 20.11
CA LEU A 489 14.37 5.99 21.49
C LEU A 489 12.93 5.46 21.57
N PRO A 490 12.54 4.69 22.60
CA PRO A 490 11.18 4.15 22.75
C PRO A 490 10.05 5.20 22.69
N GLN A 491 10.33 6.43 23.16
CA GLN A 491 9.42 7.58 23.10
C GLN A 491 9.35 8.25 21.71
N GLY A 492 10.11 7.76 20.73
CA GLY A 492 10.31 8.36 19.42
C GLY A 492 11.57 9.22 19.32
N GLY A 493 11.97 9.46 18.07
CA GLY A 493 13.18 10.19 17.69
C GLY A 493 14.45 9.37 17.74
N ILE A 494 15.53 9.96 17.21
CA ILE A 494 16.79 9.28 16.95
C ILE A 494 17.68 9.34 18.20
N GLU A 495 18.09 8.18 18.70
CA GLU A 495 19.10 8.03 19.74
C GLU A 495 20.51 8.25 19.17
N SER A 496 20.82 7.59 18.05
CA SER A 496 22.10 7.75 17.37
C SER A 496 22.03 7.36 15.91
N ILE A 497 22.95 7.91 15.12
CA ILE A 497 23.20 7.54 13.73
C ILE A 497 24.66 7.10 13.63
N THR A 498 24.91 5.90 13.12
CA THR A 498 26.25 5.36 12.89
C THR A 498 26.43 5.09 11.41
N GLN A 499 27.47 5.66 10.81
CA GLN A 499 27.96 5.31 9.48
C GLN A 499 29.21 4.44 9.61
N THR A 500 29.30 3.39 8.80
CA THR A 500 30.40 2.41 8.84
C THR A 500 30.94 2.12 7.46
N ASP A 501 32.25 1.87 7.44
CA ASP A 501 33.13 1.58 6.31
C ASP A 501 33.19 2.72 5.29
N ASN A 502 34.41 3.26 5.11
CA ASN A 502 34.72 4.33 4.16
C ASN A 502 33.78 5.55 4.30
N VAL A 503 33.64 6.06 5.53
CA VAL A 503 32.85 7.27 5.78
C VAL A 503 33.57 8.46 5.16
N THR A 504 32.87 9.21 4.32
CA THR A 504 33.34 10.48 3.77
C THR A 504 32.30 11.56 3.98
N TYR A 505 32.73 12.77 4.31
CA TYR A 505 31.88 13.93 4.50
C TYR A 505 32.44 15.16 3.77
N THR A 506 31.55 15.96 3.19
CA THR A 506 31.85 17.27 2.61
C THR A 506 30.68 18.22 2.81
N ASP A 507 30.94 19.45 3.21
CA ASP A 507 29.93 20.52 3.27
C ASP A 507 29.76 21.28 1.95
N ASN A 508 30.54 20.93 0.92
CA ASN A 508 30.57 21.54 -0.40
C ASN A 508 30.72 23.08 -0.40
N GLN A 509 31.29 23.64 0.67
CA GLN A 509 31.62 25.05 0.72
C GLN A 509 32.80 25.37 -0.22
N SER A 510 33.04 26.67 -0.41
CA SER A 510 34.25 27.15 -1.08
C SER A 510 35.51 26.59 -0.41
N PRO A 511 36.62 26.36 -1.15
CA PRO A 511 37.82 25.73 -0.60
C PRO A 511 38.32 26.31 0.74
N GLU A 512 38.23 27.63 0.91
CA GLU A 512 38.63 28.35 2.13
C GLU A 512 37.75 28.07 3.37
N LYS A 513 36.51 27.64 3.16
CA LYS A 513 35.52 27.36 4.22
C LYS A 513 35.12 25.89 4.27
N ARG A 514 35.70 25.07 3.40
CA ARG A 514 35.31 23.68 3.22
C ARG A 514 35.70 22.85 4.43
N THR A 515 34.74 22.08 4.90
CA THR A 515 34.94 21.01 5.87
C THR A 515 34.86 19.68 5.15
N GLN A 516 35.89 18.85 5.33
CA GLN A 516 35.90 17.48 4.85
C GLN A 516 36.31 16.55 5.98
N ALA A 517 35.75 15.35 6.02
CA ALA A 517 36.14 14.34 6.99
C ALA A 517 36.11 12.94 6.37
N TRP A 518 37.01 12.08 6.84
CA TRP A 518 37.11 10.67 6.48
C TRP A 518 37.32 9.83 7.74
N ALA A 519 36.75 8.64 7.79
CA ALA A 519 36.93 7.67 8.89
C ALA A 519 36.40 6.29 8.48
N ASP A 520 36.78 5.25 9.20
CA ASP A 520 36.13 3.93 9.07
C ASP A 520 34.73 3.95 9.72
N ARG A 521 34.53 4.74 10.78
CA ARG A 521 33.24 4.87 11.48
C ARG A 521 33.00 6.29 11.96
N ALA A 522 31.76 6.75 11.77
CA ALA A 522 31.26 8.00 12.33
C ALA A 522 29.97 7.74 13.13
N ARG A 523 29.91 8.18 14.39
CA ARG A 523 28.72 8.09 15.23
C ARG A 523 28.25 9.48 15.63
N TYR A 524 27.00 9.79 15.35
CA TYR A 524 26.32 11.01 15.79
C TYR A 524 25.28 10.69 16.86
N ALA A 525 25.30 11.45 17.96
CA ALA A 525 24.28 11.42 19.00
C ALA A 525 23.57 12.78 19.07
N PRO A 526 22.25 12.86 18.80
CA PRO A 526 21.52 14.13 18.83
C PRO A 526 21.45 14.77 20.22
N ALA A 527 21.41 13.96 21.30
CA ALA A 527 21.21 14.43 22.67
C ALA A 527 22.35 15.35 23.17
N ASP A 528 23.58 15.07 22.80
CA ASP A 528 24.78 15.85 23.15
C ASP A 528 25.38 16.58 21.94
N GLN A 529 24.75 16.44 20.76
CA GLN A 529 25.19 16.98 19.48
C GLN A 529 26.63 16.60 19.11
N THR A 530 27.11 15.46 19.59
CA THR A 530 28.49 15.01 19.38
C THR A 530 28.59 14.06 18.19
N ILE A 531 29.58 14.31 17.33
CA ILE A 531 30.04 13.40 16.27
C ILE A 531 31.36 12.79 16.73
N VAL A 532 31.48 11.48 16.69
CA VAL A 532 32.71 10.74 17.00
C VAL A 532 33.17 10.02 15.74
N LEU A 533 34.38 10.34 15.28
CA LEU A 533 35.06 9.73 14.15
C LEU A 533 36.16 8.79 14.68
N SER A 534 36.21 7.57 14.15
CA SER A 534 37.14 6.51 14.61
C SER A 534 37.54 5.59 13.46
N GLY A 535 38.66 4.88 13.62
CA GLY A 535 39.27 4.09 12.56
C GLY A 535 39.90 5.01 11.52
N ASN A 536 41.09 5.51 11.84
CA ASN A 536 41.86 6.42 10.99
C ASN A 536 41.13 7.73 10.59
N PRO A 537 40.52 8.46 11.55
CA PRO A 537 39.83 9.70 11.24
C PRO A 537 40.79 10.77 10.71
N GLN A 538 40.39 11.44 9.63
CA GLN A 538 41.04 12.61 9.06
C GLN A 538 39.99 13.72 8.90
N VAL A 539 40.28 14.92 9.40
CA VAL A 539 39.38 16.08 9.28
C VAL A 539 40.16 17.24 8.70
N THR A 540 39.58 17.94 7.73
CA THR A 540 40.09 19.19 7.17
C THR A 540 39.04 20.28 7.35
N ALA A 541 39.38 21.39 8.01
CA ALA A 541 38.49 22.52 8.23
C ALA A 541 39.27 23.83 8.34
N GLY A 542 38.90 24.84 7.55
CA GLY A 542 39.50 26.19 7.62
C GLY A 542 41.03 26.19 7.53
N GLY A 543 41.58 25.52 6.53
CA GLY A 543 43.02 25.39 6.28
C GLY A 543 43.78 24.43 7.22
N MET A 544 43.13 23.91 8.26
CA MET A 544 43.70 22.94 9.21
C MET A 544 43.31 21.52 8.81
N SER A 545 44.28 20.60 8.75
CA SER A 545 44.05 19.16 8.62
C SER A 545 44.54 18.44 9.87
N ALA A 546 43.77 17.49 10.40
CA ALA A 546 44.10 16.75 11.61
C ALA A 546 43.79 15.26 11.45
N THR A 547 44.65 14.42 12.02
CA THR A 547 44.49 12.96 12.16
C THR A 547 44.75 12.54 13.60
N ALA A 548 44.06 11.50 14.07
CA ALA A 548 44.21 10.93 15.41
C ALA A 548 43.65 9.50 15.44
N GLN A 549 43.65 8.83 16.59
CA GLN A 549 42.92 7.57 16.78
C GLN A 549 41.40 7.82 16.86
N THR A 550 40.99 8.89 17.55
CA THR A 550 39.59 9.34 17.65
C THR A 550 39.51 10.86 17.53
N ILE A 551 38.50 11.35 16.82
CA ILE A 551 38.16 12.78 16.75
C ILE A 551 36.71 12.96 17.15
N ARG A 552 36.45 13.76 18.19
CA ARG A 552 35.13 14.16 18.66
C ARG A 552 34.85 15.59 18.24
N ILE A 553 33.67 15.87 17.71
CA ILE A 553 33.26 17.19 17.23
C ILE A 553 31.89 17.52 17.82
N ASN A 554 31.73 18.68 18.44
CA ASN A 554 30.43 19.21 18.81
C ASN A 554 29.82 19.93 17.60
N ARG A 555 28.68 19.43 17.10
CA ARG A 555 28.05 19.94 15.88
C ARG A 555 27.51 21.38 16.03
N ALA A 556 27.12 21.80 17.23
CA ALA A 556 26.59 23.15 17.44
C ALA A 556 27.66 24.21 17.62
N THR A 557 28.73 23.91 18.38
CA THR A 557 29.80 24.88 18.64
C THR A 557 30.92 24.83 17.61
N GLY A 558 31.08 23.69 16.92
CA GLY A 558 32.23 23.42 16.05
C GLY A 558 33.50 23.05 16.82
N ASP A 559 33.45 22.97 18.15
CA ASP A 559 34.60 22.56 18.96
C ASP A 559 34.95 21.10 18.71
N ALA A 560 36.25 20.79 18.73
CA ALA A 560 36.75 19.45 18.46
C ALA A 560 37.78 19.00 19.50
N PHE A 561 37.81 17.71 19.76
CA PHE A 561 38.81 17.06 20.59
C PHE A 561 39.35 15.84 19.87
N ALA A 562 40.66 15.80 19.63
CA ALA A 562 41.35 14.70 18.99
C ALA A 562 42.28 14.01 20.00
N GLU A 563 42.29 12.69 20.00
CA GLU A 563 43.01 11.87 20.96
C GLU A 563 43.69 10.68 20.29
N GLY A 564 44.92 10.40 20.75
CA GLY A 564 45.76 9.31 20.27
C GLY A 564 46.54 9.72 19.02
N ASP A 565 47.85 9.87 19.16
CA ASP A 565 48.79 10.16 18.07
C ASP A 565 48.36 11.30 17.14
N VAL A 566 47.97 12.43 17.73
CA VAL A 566 47.47 13.58 16.97
C VAL A 566 48.56 14.12 16.05
N LYS A 567 48.23 14.27 14.77
CA LYS A 567 49.03 15.00 13.78
C LYS A 567 48.16 16.04 13.11
N SER A 568 48.61 17.28 13.12
CA SER A 568 47.87 18.43 12.62
C SER A 568 48.75 19.25 11.67
N THR A 569 48.17 19.85 10.63
CA THR A 569 48.86 20.70 9.66
C THR A 569 47.96 21.88 9.27
N TYR A 570 48.46 23.10 9.44
CA TYR A 570 47.80 24.34 9.00
C TYR A 570 48.51 24.93 7.79
N SER A 571 47.77 25.18 6.70
CA SER A 571 48.37 25.57 5.41
C SER A 571 47.88 26.93 4.86
N GLU A 572 46.93 27.61 5.51
CA GLU A 572 46.42 28.91 5.07
C GLU A 572 47.24 30.09 5.59
N LEU A 573 48.54 30.05 5.29
CA LEU A 573 49.50 31.06 5.71
C LEU A 573 49.80 32.04 4.56
N LYS A 574 49.95 33.30 4.91
CA LYS A 574 50.41 34.37 4.01
C LYS A 574 51.69 34.93 4.59
N GLU A 575 52.70 35.14 3.76
CA GLU A 575 53.97 35.72 4.20
C GLU A 575 53.76 37.04 4.94
N GLN A 576 54.43 37.18 6.08
CA GLN A 576 54.46 38.41 6.86
C GLN A 576 55.89 38.93 6.90
N PRO A 577 56.25 39.93 6.06
CA PRO A 577 57.64 40.38 5.90
C PRO A 577 58.30 40.94 7.19
N ASN A 578 57.50 41.25 8.22
CA ASN A 578 57.97 41.70 9.54
C ASN A 578 57.60 40.73 10.68
N GLY A 579 57.19 39.49 10.38
CA GLY A 579 56.75 38.50 11.37
C GLY A 579 57.92 37.73 12.01
N ALA A 580 57.72 37.24 13.24
CA ALA A 580 58.62 36.29 13.91
C ALA A 580 58.38 34.85 13.41
N LEU A 581 58.70 33.82 14.22
CA LEU A 581 58.63 32.36 14.00
C LEU A 581 57.52 31.79 13.08
N LEU A 582 56.39 32.49 12.84
CA LEU A 582 55.29 32.08 11.96
C LEU A 582 55.12 32.96 10.69
N ALA A 583 56.19 33.59 10.23
CA ALA A 583 56.15 34.57 9.14
C ALA A 583 56.10 33.98 7.73
N SER A 584 56.48 32.71 7.55
CA SER A 584 56.54 32.09 6.23
C SER A 584 55.16 31.64 5.74
N ALA A 585 55.02 31.47 4.42
CA ALA A 585 53.84 30.85 3.82
C ALA A 585 53.85 29.30 3.91
N SER A 586 54.92 28.70 4.44
CA SER A 586 55.04 27.24 4.58
C SER A 586 54.06 26.69 5.63
N PRO A 587 53.55 25.45 5.48
CA PRO A 587 52.64 24.86 6.46
C PRO A 587 53.24 24.72 7.86
N ILE A 588 52.41 24.91 8.88
CA ILE A 588 52.75 24.63 10.28
C ILE A 588 52.28 23.23 10.60
N HIS A 589 53.18 22.39 11.10
CA HIS A 589 52.86 21.03 11.52
C HIS A 589 52.93 20.91 13.04
N VAL A 590 52.04 20.11 13.63
CA VAL A 590 52.02 19.83 15.06
C VAL A 590 51.75 18.36 15.32
N THR A 591 52.51 17.76 16.23
CA THR A 591 52.25 16.42 16.77
C THR A 591 52.05 16.47 18.27
N ALA A 592 51.10 15.72 18.82
CA ALA A 592 50.84 15.65 20.25
C ALA A 592 50.06 14.36 20.62
N ARG A 593 49.87 14.09 21.91
CA ARG A 593 48.98 13.00 22.35
C ARG A 593 47.50 13.38 22.20
N GLN A 594 47.16 14.64 22.47
CA GLN A 594 45.81 15.17 22.44
C GLN A 594 45.79 16.58 21.85
N MET A 595 44.65 16.96 21.25
CA MET A 595 44.38 18.31 20.76
C MET A 595 42.94 18.71 21.11
N SER A 596 42.75 19.91 21.66
CA SER A 596 41.43 20.53 21.81
C SER A 596 41.36 21.79 20.96
N VAL A 597 40.33 21.89 20.13
CA VAL A 597 40.08 23.03 19.23
C VAL A 597 38.82 23.73 19.66
N ARG A 598 38.93 25.05 19.83
CA ARG A 598 37.81 25.97 19.96
C ARG A 598 37.58 26.60 18.59
N SER A 599 36.36 26.54 18.08
CA SER A 599 36.09 27.12 16.75
C SER A 599 35.94 28.63 16.80
N ASN A 600 35.58 29.19 17.95
CA ASN A 600 35.44 30.62 18.17
C ASN A 600 35.84 31.02 19.62
N PRO A 601 36.96 31.72 19.83
CA PRO A 601 38.00 32.05 18.83
C PRO A 601 38.75 30.80 18.36
N GLY A 602 39.39 30.87 17.19
CA GLY A 602 40.11 29.76 16.54
C GLY A 602 41.39 29.35 17.27
N ILE A 603 41.27 28.66 18.40
CA ILE A 603 42.39 28.27 19.26
C ILE A 603 42.52 26.74 19.29
N ALA A 604 43.72 26.23 19.02
CA ALA A 604 44.06 24.82 19.19
C ALA A 604 45.07 24.65 20.32
N VAL A 605 44.79 23.80 21.30
CA VAL A 605 45.70 23.45 22.40
C VAL A 605 46.13 22.01 22.24
N TYR A 606 47.44 21.80 22.17
CA TYR A 606 48.09 20.50 21.98
C TYR A 606 48.77 20.07 23.27
N ASN A 607 48.47 18.88 23.75
CA ASN A 607 48.95 18.37 25.04
C ASN A 607 49.63 17.00 24.91
N GLY A 608 50.60 16.75 25.79
CA GLY A 608 51.31 15.48 25.89
C GLY A 608 52.47 15.40 24.90
N ASN A 609 53.54 16.13 25.21
CA ASN A 609 54.77 16.23 24.41
C ASN A 609 54.53 16.80 23.02
N ALA A 610 53.87 17.97 22.98
CA ALA A 610 53.59 18.66 21.74
C ALA A 610 54.89 19.11 21.05
N ARG A 611 54.97 18.88 19.75
CA ARG A 611 56.04 19.38 18.87
C ARG A 611 55.40 20.12 17.72
N LEU A 612 55.73 21.39 17.57
CA LEU A 612 55.31 22.25 16.48
C LEU A 612 56.53 22.59 15.63
N TRP A 613 56.39 22.58 14.31
CA TRP A 613 57.44 23.05 13.41
C TRP A 613 56.89 23.75 12.17
N GLN A 614 57.68 24.68 11.66
CA GLN A 614 57.47 25.34 10.37
C GLN A 614 58.85 25.51 9.74
N ASP A 615 59.02 25.01 8.51
CA ASP A 615 60.32 24.93 7.85
C ASP A 615 61.37 24.23 8.74
N ALA A 616 62.46 24.93 9.09
CA ALA A 616 63.52 24.43 9.95
C ALA A 616 63.35 24.84 11.43
N SER A 617 62.33 25.63 11.77
CA SER A 617 62.10 26.10 13.14
C SER A 617 61.17 25.14 13.89
N VAL A 618 61.51 24.82 15.15
CA VAL A 618 60.83 23.82 15.96
C VAL A 618 60.57 24.34 17.39
N ILE A 619 59.38 24.10 17.92
CA ILE A 619 59.04 24.23 19.33
C ILE A 619 58.65 22.85 19.86
N GLN A 620 59.19 22.45 21.02
CA GLN A 620 58.75 21.28 21.76
C GLN A 620 58.41 21.67 23.21
N ALA A 621 57.24 21.29 23.68
CA ALA A 621 56.78 21.58 25.04
C ALA A 621 55.72 20.57 25.51
N PRO A 622 55.51 20.43 26.84
CA PRO A 622 54.39 19.68 27.39
C PRO A 622 53.02 20.11 26.84
N SER A 623 52.82 21.42 26.69
CA SER A 623 51.63 22.02 26.09
C SER A 623 52.00 23.13 25.12
N ILE A 624 51.34 23.18 23.96
CA ILE A 624 51.45 24.24 22.96
C ILE A 624 50.05 24.71 22.60
N GLN A 625 49.79 26.00 22.77
CA GLN A 625 48.60 26.67 22.27
C GLN A 625 48.93 27.40 20.97
N PHE A 626 48.16 27.14 19.92
CA PHE A 626 48.19 27.85 18.65
C PHE A 626 46.89 28.65 18.49
N ASP A 627 47.01 29.97 18.41
CA ASP A 627 45.93 30.87 18.06
C ASP A 627 46.00 31.13 16.55
N ARG A 628 45.06 30.55 15.80
CA ARG A 628 45.00 30.67 14.34
C ARG A 628 44.71 32.11 13.92
N ASP A 629 43.78 32.76 14.60
CA ASP A 629 43.26 34.06 14.21
C ASP A 629 44.32 35.16 14.47
N ARG A 630 45.08 35.03 15.57
CA ARG A 630 46.22 35.91 15.89
C ARG A 630 47.55 35.44 15.30
N ARG A 631 47.59 34.25 14.69
CA ARG A 631 48.82 33.58 14.24
C ARG A 631 49.93 33.58 15.30
N SER A 632 49.57 33.20 16.53
CA SER A 632 50.50 33.23 17.67
C SER A 632 50.60 31.87 18.33
N VAL A 633 51.76 31.58 18.92
CA VAL A 633 52.02 30.34 19.64
C VAL A 633 52.43 30.66 21.07
N THR A 634 51.82 29.98 22.03
CA THR A 634 52.21 30.00 23.44
C THR A 634 52.60 28.58 23.85
N ALA A 635 53.85 28.37 24.24
CA ALA A 635 54.34 27.08 24.72
C ALA A 635 54.53 27.13 26.24
N GLN A 636 54.10 26.09 26.95
CA GLN A 636 54.17 26.01 28.41
C GLN A 636 54.90 24.75 28.86
N GLY A 637 55.89 24.96 29.73
CA GLY A 637 56.64 23.90 30.41
C GLY A 637 55.96 23.41 31.68
N THR A 638 56.54 22.37 32.27
CA THR A 638 56.24 21.91 33.64
C THR A 638 57.55 21.88 34.43
N PRO A 639 57.53 21.77 35.76
CA PRO A 639 58.76 21.66 36.55
C PRO A 639 59.72 20.55 36.10
N GLY A 640 59.20 19.47 35.50
CA GLY A 640 60.00 18.37 34.97
C GLY A 640 60.33 18.44 33.47
N HIS A 641 59.73 19.38 32.72
CA HIS A 641 59.89 19.44 31.26
C HIS A 641 59.84 20.90 30.79
N ALA A 642 61.00 21.44 30.40
CA ALA A 642 61.12 22.79 29.87
C ALA A 642 60.56 22.92 28.44
N VAL A 643 60.33 24.16 28.02
CA VAL A 643 60.07 24.49 26.61
C VAL A 643 61.40 24.52 25.87
N LEU A 644 61.49 23.79 24.76
CA LEU A 644 62.63 23.82 23.86
C LEU A 644 62.23 24.53 22.56
N THR A 645 63.00 25.53 22.15
CA THR A 645 62.76 26.28 20.90
C THR A 645 64.04 26.34 20.08
N ILE A 646 63.95 26.00 18.80
CA ILE A 646 65.02 26.14 17.81
C ILE A 646 64.48 27.05 16.71
N LEU A 647 65.10 28.21 16.52
CA LEU A 647 64.75 29.18 15.49
C LEU A 647 65.86 29.21 14.43
N VAL A 648 65.47 29.12 13.16
CA VAL A 648 66.41 29.19 12.03
C VAL A 648 66.08 30.41 11.19
N GLU A 649 67.01 31.35 11.05
CA GLU A 649 66.84 32.51 10.19
C GLU A 649 66.91 32.09 8.71
N PRO A 650 65.95 32.52 7.86
CA PRO A 650 66.05 32.31 6.43
C PRO A 650 67.21 33.15 5.88
N LYS A 651 68.17 32.49 5.22
CA LYS A 651 69.31 33.15 4.59
C LYS A 651 68.80 34.13 3.52
N LYS A 652 68.96 35.43 3.75
CA LYS A 652 68.69 36.48 2.75
C LYS A 652 69.53 36.16 1.50
N MET A 653 68.90 35.73 0.41
CA MET A 653 69.59 35.59 -0.87
C MET A 653 69.97 37.00 -1.32
N LEU A 654 71.24 37.35 -1.18
CA LEU A 654 71.81 38.53 -1.82
C LEU A 654 71.70 38.33 -3.34
N GLU A 655 70.82 39.09 -3.98
CA GLU A 655 70.87 39.32 -5.42
C GLU A 655 72.27 39.80 -5.77
N THR A 656 73.04 38.94 -6.41
CA THR A 656 74.30 39.32 -7.03
C THR A 656 73.95 40.18 -8.24
N ARG A 657 73.97 41.51 -8.08
CA ARG A 657 74.07 42.43 -9.22
C ARG A 657 75.37 42.10 -9.95
N VAL A 658 75.26 41.46 -11.11
CA VAL A 658 76.38 41.33 -12.05
C VAL A 658 76.67 42.72 -12.61
N HIS A 659 77.79 43.29 -12.18
CA HIS A 659 78.40 44.48 -12.76
C HIS A 659 79.04 44.07 -14.10
N GLU A 660 78.55 44.62 -15.21
CA GLU A 660 79.21 44.56 -16.51
C GLU A 660 80.09 45.82 -16.70
N PRO A 661 81.38 45.71 -17.07
CA PRO A 661 82.22 46.85 -17.39
C PRO A 661 82.26 47.15 -18.91
N PRO A 662 82.72 48.35 -19.32
CA PRO A 662 82.23 49.02 -20.52
C PRO A 662 83.16 48.88 -21.75
N ASN A 663 82.61 49.07 -22.97
CA ASN A 663 82.81 50.27 -23.81
C ASN A 663 82.79 50.01 -25.36
N ARG A 664 81.97 50.83 -26.05
CA ARG A 664 82.28 51.67 -27.25
C ARG A 664 81.94 51.24 -28.70
N ARG A 665 81.22 52.20 -29.34
CA ARG A 665 81.07 52.59 -30.78
C ARG A 665 80.17 51.70 -31.64
N GLY A 666 79.21 52.17 -32.44
CA GLY A 666 78.69 53.51 -32.75
C GLY A 666 77.79 53.46 -34.01
N LYS A 667 76.80 54.35 -34.05
CA LYS A 667 76.08 54.95 -35.21
C LYS A 667 75.09 54.13 -36.09
N ALA A 668 73.84 54.62 -36.03
CA ALA A 668 73.00 55.15 -37.13
C ALA A 668 72.01 54.24 -37.91
N ARG A 669 70.72 54.45 -37.57
CA ARG A 669 69.57 54.90 -38.41
C ARG A 669 68.99 54.03 -39.55
N LYS A 670 67.67 53.78 -39.40
CA LYS A 670 66.54 53.98 -40.36
C LYS A 670 66.13 52.83 -41.32
N THR A 671 64.85 52.39 -41.18
CA THR A 671 63.74 52.43 -42.20
C THR A 671 62.89 51.14 -42.33
N VAL A 672 61.60 51.30 -42.01
CA VAL A 672 60.32 50.73 -42.51
C VAL A 672 60.34 49.83 -43.76
N LEU A 673 59.58 48.71 -43.74
CA LEU A 673 58.56 48.30 -44.75
C LEU A 673 57.91 46.93 -44.43
N SER A 674 56.57 46.91 -44.29
CA SER A 674 55.64 45.80 -44.60
C SER A 674 55.29 45.86 -46.12
N PRO A 675 54.45 45.02 -46.80
CA PRO A 675 53.47 44.01 -46.28
C PRO A 675 53.20 42.71 -47.11
N SER A 676 52.46 41.76 -46.48
CA SER A 676 51.42 40.80 -46.99
C SER A 676 51.68 39.77 -48.12
N PRO A 677 50.78 38.77 -48.39
CA PRO A 677 49.57 38.29 -47.65
C PRO A 677 49.44 36.74 -47.53
N ALA A 678 48.40 36.28 -46.80
CA ALA A 678 47.88 34.90 -46.74
C ALA A 678 47.00 34.55 -47.97
N PRO A 679 46.53 33.28 -48.20
CA PRO A 679 45.35 32.78 -47.45
C PRO A 679 45.17 31.23 -47.29
N ASN A 680 44.17 30.89 -46.45
CA ASN A 680 43.20 29.78 -46.52
C ASN A 680 43.45 28.36 -45.91
N SER A 681 42.72 28.18 -44.78
CA SER A 681 41.59 27.25 -44.56
C SER A 681 41.78 25.79 -44.12
N LEU A 682 41.25 25.56 -42.90
CA LEU A 682 40.36 24.46 -42.44
C LEU A 682 40.94 23.04 -42.19
N THR A 683 40.84 22.66 -40.91
CA THR A 683 41.04 21.38 -40.20
C THR A 683 39.88 20.38 -40.42
N PRO A 684 39.77 19.19 -39.75
CA PRO A 684 40.74 18.39 -38.96
C PRO A 684 40.72 16.87 -39.29
N THR A 685 41.70 16.09 -38.79
CA THR A 685 41.47 14.85 -37.98
C THR A 685 42.81 14.28 -37.53
N ARG A 686 42.89 13.94 -36.23
CA ARG A 686 44.11 13.50 -35.54
C ARG A 686 43.91 12.09 -35.02
N SER A 687 44.73 11.17 -35.53
CA SER A 687 44.99 9.85 -34.95
C SER A 687 46.10 9.92 -33.89
N GLU A 688 45.94 9.04 -32.90
CA GLU A 688 46.95 8.28 -32.14
C GLU A 688 48.17 8.98 -31.51
N ARG A 689 48.29 8.79 -30.20
CA ARG A 689 49.58 8.46 -29.57
C ARG A 689 49.45 7.21 -28.70
N ARG A 690 50.33 6.26 -29.02
CA ARG A 690 50.72 5.08 -28.25
C ARG A 690 51.18 5.45 -26.84
N THR A 691 50.83 4.60 -25.87
CA THR A 691 51.71 4.29 -24.73
C THR A 691 51.63 2.79 -24.43
N THR A 692 52.81 2.20 -24.33
CA THR A 692 53.14 0.77 -24.27
C THR A 692 52.83 0.17 -22.89
N ARG A 693 52.17 -1.01 -22.88
CA ARG A 693 52.00 -1.88 -21.70
C ARG A 693 53.09 -2.95 -21.67
N VAL A 694 53.65 -3.20 -20.49
CA VAL A 694 54.49 -4.36 -20.19
C VAL A 694 53.58 -5.51 -19.74
N ALA A 695 53.79 -6.68 -20.33
CA ALA A 695 53.03 -7.90 -20.13
C ALA A 695 53.58 -8.74 -18.97
N TRP A 696 52.68 -9.33 -18.19
CA TRP A 696 52.92 -10.57 -17.45
C TRP A 696 51.79 -11.55 -17.82
N SER A 697 52.20 -12.72 -18.31
CA SER A 697 51.35 -13.81 -18.79
C SER A 697 51.13 -14.81 -17.67
N SER A 698 49.87 -15.17 -17.39
CA SER A 698 49.53 -16.50 -16.90
C SER A 698 48.26 -16.97 -17.60
N LYS A 699 48.24 -18.26 -17.91
CA LYS A 699 47.47 -18.93 -18.97
C LYS A 699 46.46 -19.88 -18.29
N VAL A 700 45.26 -19.98 -18.88
CA VAL A 700 44.33 -21.15 -18.83
C VAL A 700 43.61 -21.33 -17.47
N GLN A 701 42.29 -21.53 -17.34
CA GLN A 701 41.42 -22.46 -18.07
C GLN A 701 39.94 -22.04 -18.00
N THR A 702 39.30 -22.01 -19.17
CA THR A 702 37.84 -21.94 -19.37
C THR A 702 37.27 -23.36 -19.29
N SER A 703 36.16 -23.56 -18.58
CA SER A 703 35.35 -24.77 -18.69
C SER A 703 33.87 -24.41 -18.76
N GLN A 704 33.30 -24.52 -19.96
CA GLN A 704 31.86 -24.66 -20.21
C GLN A 704 31.56 -26.15 -20.56
N PRO A 705 30.29 -26.57 -20.56
CA PRO A 705 29.84 -27.83 -19.97
C PRO A 705 29.86 -29.00 -20.94
N GLN A 706 29.95 -30.23 -20.42
CA GLN A 706 29.66 -31.45 -21.17
C GLN A 706 28.35 -32.13 -20.74
N PRO A 707 27.62 -32.75 -21.68
CA PRO A 707 26.36 -33.44 -21.44
C PRO A 707 26.53 -34.95 -21.19
N ARG A 708 25.67 -35.47 -20.29
CA ARG A 708 25.11 -36.84 -20.12
C ARG A 708 26.04 -38.08 -20.26
N PRO A 709 25.75 -39.11 -19.44
CA PRO A 709 25.29 -40.34 -20.07
C PRO A 709 24.03 -40.94 -19.45
N SER A 710 23.33 -41.63 -20.33
CA SER A 710 22.17 -42.51 -20.16
C SER A 710 22.30 -43.52 -19.02
N MET A 711 21.30 -43.58 -18.16
CA MET A 711 20.87 -44.82 -17.50
C MET A 711 19.51 -45.23 -18.07
N ARG A 712 19.52 -46.39 -18.72
CA ARG A 712 18.35 -47.11 -19.19
C ARG A 712 17.66 -47.72 -17.98
N PHE A 713 16.39 -47.38 -17.76
CA PHE A 713 15.43 -48.25 -17.09
C PHE A 713 14.30 -48.58 -18.06
N SER A 714 14.47 -49.76 -18.65
CA SER A 714 13.48 -50.77 -19.03
C SER A 714 12.00 -50.42 -18.83
N SER A 715 11.32 -50.20 -19.95
CA SER A 715 10.08 -50.89 -20.36
C SER A 715 9.25 -51.57 -19.25
N LEU A 716 8.36 -50.82 -18.61
CA LEU A 716 7.13 -51.36 -18.01
C LEU A 716 6.03 -50.29 -17.93
N ALA A 717 5.82 -49.54 -19.01
CA ALA A 717 4.81 -48.47 -19.06
C ALA A 717 3.98 -48.42 -20.37
N ALA A 718 3.97 -49.49 -21.17
CA ALA A 718 3.21 -49.55 -22.43
C ALA A 718 2.31 -50.80 -22.58
N LYS A 719 2.05 -51.54 -21.48
CA LYS A 719 1.15 -52.70 -21.47
C LYS A 719 0.22 -52.75 -20.24
N ARG A 720 -0.17 -51.59 -19.74
CA ARG A 720 -1.28 -51.44 -18.76
C ARG A 720 -2.22 -50.27 -19.07
N LEU A 721 -2.18 -49.78 -20.32
CA LEU A 721 -3.08 -48.75 -20.83
C LEU A 721 -4.24 -49.32 -21.67
N ILE A 722 -4.34 -50.65 -21.80
CA ILE A 722 -5.42 -51.34 -22.52
C ILE A 722 -5.83 -52.58 -21.72
N SER A 723 -6.23 -52.39 -20.46
CA SER A 723 -6.96 -53.40 -19.68
C SER A 723 -7.75 -52.83 -18.49
N ASN A 724 -7.97 -51.51 -18.42
CA ASN A 724 -8.85 -50.92 -17.40
C ASN A 724 -9.94 -50.00 -18.00
N GLN A 725 -10.06 -49.98 -19.33
CA GLN A 725 -11.18 -49.42 -20.09
C GLN A 725 -12.43 -50.33 -20.10
N LEU A 726 -12.54 -51.25 -19.13
CA LEU A 726 -13.74 -52.06 -18.89
C LEU A 726 -14.10 -52.21 -17.39
N ARG A 727 -13.60 -51.30 -16.55
CA ARG A 727 -14.04 -51.16 -15.14
C ARG A 727 -14.33 -49.70 -14.75
N VAL A 728 -14.85 -48.95 -15.72
CA VAL A 728 -15.31 -47.55 -15.57
C VAL A 728 -16.77 -47.48 -16.01
N ARG A 729 -17.63 -48.09 -15.19
CA ARG A 729 -19.09 -47.89 -15.12
C ARG A 729 -19.49 -48.54 -13.79
N ALA A 730 -20.11 -47.75 -12.91
CA ALA A 730 -20.44 -48.06 -11.50
C ALA A 730 -19.35 -47.77 -10.45
N SER A 731 -19.21 -46.49 -10.07
CA SER A 731 -18.96 -46.06 -8.69
C SER A 731 -19.29 -44.56 -8.54
N TRP A 732 -20.50 -44.18 -8.95
CA TRP A 732 -21.09 -42.83 -8.83
C TRP A 732 -22.17 -42.79 -7.74
N ILE A 733 -22.12 -43.73 -6.80
CA ILE A 733 -23.01 -43.85 -5.65
C ILE A 733 -22.12 -44.19 -4.46
N GLU A 734 -21.39 -43.20 -3.98
CA GLU A 734 -20.93 -43.14 -2.60
C GLU A 734 -20.43 -41.71 -2.38
N TRP A 735 -20.83 -41.12 -1.25
CA TRP A 735 -20.28 -39.89 -0.69
C TRP A 735 -20.86 -38.52 -1.12
N SER A 736 -22.19 -38.40 -1.21
CA SER A 736 -22.90 -37.15 -0.86
C SER A 736 -23.32 -37.12 0.63
N CYS A 737 -22.44 -37.63 1.51
CA CYS A 737 -22.72 -37.76 2.93
C CYS A 737 -21.55 -37.21 3.74
N ARG A 738 -21.35 -35.89 3.67
CA ARG A 738 -20.78 -35.10 4.77
C ARG A 738 -21.09 -33.61 4.57
N VAL A 739 -22.01 -33.16 5.42
CA VAL A 739 -22.25 -31.78 5.85
C VAL A 739 -23.04 -30.89 4.89
N THR A 740 -24.35 -31.13 4.85
CA THR A 740 -25.36 -30.09 5.10
C THR A 740 -26.04 -30.33 6.44
#